data_AF-A0A956JLX5-F1
#
_entry.id   AF-A0A956JLX5-F1
#
_cell.length_a   1.000
_cell.length_b   1.000
_cell.length_c   1.000
_cell.angle_alpha   90.00
_cell.angle_beta   90.00
_cell.angle_gamma   90.00
#
_symmetry.space_group_name_H-M   'P 1'
#
loop_
_entity.id
_entity.type
_entity.pdbx_description
1 polymer ?
#
loop_
_entity_poly.entity_id
_entity_poly.type
_entity_poly.pdbx_seq_one_letter_code
_entity_poly.pdbx_strand_id
1 'polypeptide(L)'
;MAVLHTLTAACGSTAEPADSELEPRRIAVLMPLADDGGGLPNLEWAIENINAAGGVADRPLALDYFDPDASDLRELAAELADDDEHVAVIGPAGSAALAAVADLFIDADKPIISTTSTSDDLLRAYGGEGAIWRTRESDIAQTELLVRYARGGGANRITLLTSLDVAGYTFFSWFGFFARELGFADADVEIVPFGSGEPCDAQLLEALDTEPDLLFVAPGTPEELECVARRLPPQGMPRPRVVFADTGLDPYALADLGAVAYGLEGFTGAGDEGFEAAFRERFPGDRLAPHGPSEYDAALLVAYGLERSGGEGGARLIEGMKRAVDGRAPLAAAGPDAAGIAATLASLRAGESPALVGASGPLEFEPELYMDLVASTFAHYSVGEGGLTTDERFSTADPSFLTSHGAFVRPSGAPPDVDQSTWSPAVAKTDTWALIAALSSGFANYRHQSDALQQYRLLREAGVEDDHIVLILADDLVDDPANNLLGEIRNAPEGEDLYAGAEIDYRLGLSANDLAKIITGEVSATTPTVLSPSASSDVYVYIAGHGGTDGIPIGAETAEDGIFGGGGEVFSPDLLRESLCALAAEDRRRRAVVVIESCYSGVFGDASYGGIERGCGDGDGELPLEGVALLTAANGREVSYAGAYDGQIPAWVNDAFSRNLADNLALDPERSLADVYADTYRATAGSHPSVYNLAHAGPLSQVRVGELFAP
;
A
#
# COMPACT_ATOMS: atom_id res chain seq x y z
N MET A 1 -61.22 74.37 27.81
CA MET A 1 -61.02 75.04 26.51
C MET A 1 -59.51 75.07 26.26
N ALA A 2 -59.09 74.75 25.03
CA ALA A 2 -57.71 74.76 24.51
C ALA A 2 -56.78 73.61 24.93
N VAL A 3 -56.86 72.56 24.12
CA VAL A 3 -55.78 71.66 23.67
C VAL A 3 -54.57 72.50 23.20
N LEU A 4 -53.35 72.11 23.60
CA LEU A 4 -52.13 72.56 22.93
C LEU A 4 -51.26 71.34 22.60
N HIS A 5 -51.29 70.96 21.33
CA HIS A 5 -50.33 70.05 20.70
C HIS A 5 -48.92 70.64 20.77
N THR A 6 -47.94 69.82 21.15
CA THR A 6 -46.52 70.07 20.90
C THR A 6 -46.04 69.10 19.83
N LEU A 7 -45.48 69.69 18.77
CA LEU A 7 -44.95 69.00 17.59
C LEU A 7 -43.76 68.12 17.93
N THR A 8 -43.75 66.92 17.36
CA THR A 8 -42.60 66.05 17.16
C THR A 8 -41.62 66.67 16.17
N ALA A 9 -40.38 66.91 16.62
CA ALA A 9 -39.23 67.12 15.75
C ALA A 9 -38.39 65.83 15.76
N ALA A 10 -38.27 65.21 14.58
CA ALA A 10 -37.42 64.06 14.34
C ALA A 10 -35.94 64.52 14.30
N CYS A 11 -35.10 63.88 15.09
CA CYS A 11 -33.67 63.77 14.82
C CYS A 11 -33.36 62.28 14.69
N GLY A 12 -33.10 61.86 13.44
CA GLY A 12 -32.53 60.55 13.17
C GLY A 12 -31.10 60.51 13.69
N SER A 13 -30.81 59.56 14.56
CA SER A 13 -29.46 59.02 14.68
C SER A 13 -29.37 57.89 13.67
N THR A 14 -28.63 58.13 12.60
CA THR A 14 -28.09 57.10 11.72
C THR A 14 -27.28 56.14 12.59
N ALA A 15 -27.80 54.93 12.81
CA ALA A 15 -26.96 53.82 13.19
C ALA A 15 -26.07 53.53 11.98
N GLU A 16 -24.77 53.77 12.11
CA GLU A 16 -23.78 53.17 11.21
C GLU A 16 -23.96 51.65 11.29
N PRO A 17 -24.01 50.92 10.16
CA PRO A 17 -23.94 49.48 10.22
C PRO A 17 -22.57 49.11 10.76
N ALA A 18 -22.54 48.35 11.85
CA ALA A 18 -21.33 47.65 12.23
C ALA A 18 -21.06 46.61 11.13
N ASP A 19 -20.11 46.90 10.24
CA ASP A 19 -19.38 45.86 9.52
C ASP A 19 -18.61 45.09 10.59
N SER A 20 -19.24 44.07 11.19
CA SER A 20 -18.48 43.00 11.80
C SER A 20 -18.01 42.14 10.63
N GLU A 21 -16.80 42.38 10.14
CA GLU A 21 -16.13 41.40 9.27
C GLU A 21 -16.25 40.03 9.94
N LEU A 22 -16.81 39.05 9.22
CA LEU A 22 -16.99 37.72 9.77
C LEU A 22 -15.62 37.12 10.05
N GLU A 23 -15.45 36.55 11.25
CA GLU A 23 -14.19 35.93 11.67
C GLU A 23 -13.73 34.89 10.63
N PRO A 24 -12.44 34.90 10.24
CA PRO A 24 -11.90 33.95 9.29
C PRO A 24 -12.10 32.50 9.73
N ARG A 25 -12.25 31.58 8.76
CA ARG A 25 -12.05 30.16 9.05
C ARG A 25 -10.57 29.84 8.99
N ARG A 26 -10.08 29.13 10.01
CA ARG A 26 -8.66 28.87 10.19
C ARG A 26 -8.33 27.44 9.81
N ILE A 27 -7.22 27.26 9.11
CA ILE A 27 -6.66 25.98 8.73
C ILE A 27 -5.30 25.87 9.39
N ALA A 28 -5.08 24.78 10.12
CA ALA A 28 -3.77 24.52 10.70
C ALA A 28 -2.85 23.93 9.63
N VAL A 29 -1.60 24.40 9.59
CA VAL A 29 -0.55 23.91 8.69
C VAL A 29 0.50 23.22 9.55
N LEU A 30 0.51 21.90 9.52
CA LEU A 30 1.40 21.03 10.29
C LEU A 30 2.58 20.59 9.41
N MET A 31 3.52 21.48 9.11
CA MET A 31 4.67 21.18 8.24
C MET A 31 5.91 21.94 8.69
N PRO A 32 7.13 21.43 8.40
CA PRO A 32 8.37 22.15 8.68
C PRO A 32 8.36 23.54 8.05
N LEU A 33 8.79 24.53 8.83
CA LEU A 33 8.91 25.91 8.37
C LEU A 33 10.32 26.17 7.83
N ALA A 34 10.44 27.13 6.91
CA ALA A 34 11.75 27.57 6.44
C ALA A 34 12.59 28.14 7.60
N ASP A 35 13.92 28.05 7.50
CA ASP A 35 14.88 28.52 8.53
C ASP A 35 14.68 29.99 8.96
N ASP A 36 14.06 30.82 8.11
CA ASP A 36 13.74 32.22 8.40
C ASP A 36 12.39 32.42 9.11
N GLY A 37 11.69 31.33 9.43
CA GLY A 37 10.34 31.30 10.00
C GLY A 37 9.25 31.73 9.00
N GLY A 38 9.56 31.77 7.70
CA GLY A 38 8.60 32.09 6.65
C GLY A 38 7.54 30.99 6.46
N GLY A 39 6.32 31.41 6.10
CA GLY A 39 5.24 30.50 5.70
C GLY A 39 5.51 29.84 4.34
N LEU A 40 4.59 28.98 3.90
CA LEU A 40 4.73 28.23 2.64
C LEU A 40 4.15 29.03 1.46
N PRO A 41 4.99 29.46 0.49
CA PRO A 41 4.59 30.47 -0.49
C PRO A 41 3.43 30.04 -1.41
N ASN A 42 3.31 28.73 -1.69
CA ASN A 42 2.20 28.21 -2.51
C ASN A 42 0.88 28.22 -1.74
N LEU A 43 0.89 27.84 -0.46
CA LEU A 43 -0.29 27.91 0.41
C LEU A 43 -0.76 29.35 0.60
N GLU A 44 0.17 30.26 0.91
CA GLU A 44 -0.15 31.69 1.03
C GLU A 44 -0.75 32.24 -0.26
N TRP A 45 -0.18 31.88 -1.41
CA TRP A 45 -0.71 32.30 -2.70
C TRP A 45 -2.11 31.75 -2.99
N ALA A 46 -2.39 30.50 -2.60
CA ALA A 46 -3.73 29.93 -2.72
C ALA A 46 -4.74 30.70 -1.86
N ILE A 47 -4.40 30.97 -0.59
CA ILE A 47 -5.27 31.71 0.33
C ILE A 47 -5.51 33.15 -0.14
N GLU A 48 -4.49 33.83 -0.67
CA GLU A 48 -4.65 35.14 -1.30
C GLU A 48 -5.67 35.10 -2.44
N ASN A 49 -5.57 34.11 -3.34
CA ASN A 49 -6.47 33.99 -4.47
C ASN A 49 -7.90 33.59 -4.04
N ILE A 50 -8.05 32.70 -3.05
CA ILE A 50 -9.35 32.33 -2.46
C ILE A 50 -10.03 33.55 -1.82
N ASN A 51 -9.29 34.33 -1.04
CA ASN A 51 -9.82 35.52 -0.39
C ASN A 51 -10.14 36.62 -1.42
N ALA A 52 -9.31 36.80 -2.46
CA ALA A 52 -9.60 37.69 -3.57
C ALA A 52 -10.84 37.28 -4.39
N ALA A 53 -11.15 35.98 -4.42
CA ALA A 53 -12.36 35.41 -5.01
C ALA A 53 -13.64 35.62 -4.16
N GLY A 54 -13.51 36.23 -2.98
CA GLY A 54 -14.62 36.52 -2.06
C GLY A 54 -14.71 35.60 -0.84
N GLY A 55 -13.71 34.72 -0.64
CA GLY A 55 -13.67 33.79 0.48
C GLY A 55 -14.69 32.65 0.36
N VAL A 56 -14.79 31.85 1.42
CA VAL A 56 -15.67 30.67 1.49
C VAL A 56 -16.80 30.90 2.46
N ALA A 57 -18.03 30.55 2.07
CA ALA A 57 -19.23 30.77 2.89
C ALA A 57 -19.31 32.20 3.48
N ASP A 58 -18.97 33.21 2.64
CA ASP A 58 -18.88 34.63 2.96
C ASP A 58 -17.83 35.01 4.02
N ARG A 59 -16.81 34.17 4.25
CA ARG A 59 -15.73 34.40 5.21
C ARG A 59 -14.34 34.28 4.58
N PRO A 60 -13.36 35.06 5.03
CA PRO A 60 -11.97 34.83 4.68
C PRO A 60 -11.45 33.49 5.21
N LEU A 61 -10.42 32.95 4.56
CA LEU A 61 -9.58 31.88 5.09
C LEU A 61 -8.27 32.45 5.65
N ALA A 62 -7.76 31.82 6.70
CA ALA A 62 -6.46 32.11 7.29
C ALA A 62 -5.71 30.80 7.62
N LEU A 63 -4.38 30.87 7.60
CA LEU A 63 -3.49 29.77 7.97
C LEU A 63 -2.80 30.07 9.29
N ASP A 64 -2.70 29.05 10.13
CA ASP A 64 -1.84 29.04 11.31
C ASP A 64 -0.83 27.93 11.19
N TYR A 65 0.44 28.25 11.41
CA TYR A 65 1.55 27.34 11.19
C TYR A 65 2.01 26.69 12.49
N PHE A 66 2.19 25.38 12.43
CA PHE A 66 2.65 24.54 13.52
C PHE A 66 3.83 23.71 13.02
N ASP A 67 4.99 23.97 13.59
CA ASP A 67 6.25 23.34 13.18
C ASP A 67 6.47 22.03 13.96
N PRO A 68 6.39 20.86 13.30
CA PRO A 68 6.60 19.58 13.95
C PRO A 68 8.07 19.33 14.34
N ASP A 69 9.04 20.08 13.81
CA ASP A 69 10.46 19.92 14.21
C ASP A 69 10.76 20.62 15.55
N ALA A 70 9.90 21.54 15.95
CA ALA A 70 10.00 22.26 17.21
C ALA A 70 9.29 21.56 18.38
N SER A 71 8.47 20.53 18.12
CA SER A 71 7.60 19.85 19.10
C SER A 71 7.47 18.34 18.82
N ASP A 72 6.77 17.59 19.66
CA ASP A 72 6.43 16.20 19.32
C ASP A 72 5.26 16.18 18.31
N LEU A 73 5.46 15.54 17.15
CA LEU A 73 4.46 15.48 16.08
C LEU A 73 3.12 14.91 16.56
N ARG A 74 3.14 13.85 17.36
CA ARG A 74 1.93 13.14 17.77
C ARG A 74 1.18 13.93 18.83
N GLU A 75 1.88 14.56 19.77
CA GLU A 75 1.28 15.47 20.75
C GLU A 75 0.57 16.65 20.05
N LEU A 76 1.27 17.31 19.13
CA LEU A 76 0.74 18.43 18.37
C LEU A 76 -0.45 18.01 17.48
N ALA A 77 -0.36 16.85 16.83
CA ALA A 77 -1.46 16.30 16.04
C ALA A 77 -2.69 15.99 16.90
N ALA A 78 -2.52 15.45 18.11
CA ALA A 78 -3.62 15.19 19.03
C ALA A 78 -4.30 16.49 19.48
N GLU A 79 -3.53 17.54 19.80
CA GLU A 79 -4.08 18.86 20.10
C GLU A 79 -4.90 19.43 18.93
N LEU A 80 -4.36 19.35 17.72
CA LEU A 80 -5.03 19.82 16.51
C LEU A 80 -6.25 18.97 16.15
N ALA A 81 -6.25 17.67 16.43
CA ALA A 81 -7.40 16.78 16.24
C ALA A 81 -8.57 17.20 17.16
N ASP A 82 -8.30 17.56 18.41
CA ASP A 82 -9.32 18.01 19.38
C ASP A 82 -9.75 19.48 19.25
N ASP A 83 -9.07 20.27 18.41
CA ASP A 83 -9.28 21.73 18.34
C ASP A 83 -10.46 22.19 17.46
N ASP A 84 -11.45 22.87 18.05
CA ASP A 84 -12.59 23.44 17.32
C ASP A 84 -12.27 24.74 16.52
N GLU A 85 -11.13 25.38 16.77
CA GLU A 85 -10.71 26.62 16.09
C GLU A 85 -10.30 26.35 14.63
N HIS A 86 -9.55 25.27 14.40
CA HIS A 86 -9.09 24.86 13.08
C HIS A 86 -10.04 23.86 12.43
N VAL A 87 -10.60 24.22 11.28
CA VAL A 87 -11.60 23.39 10.59
C VAL A 87 -11.00 22.20 9.83
N ALA A 88 -9.70 22.26 9.51
CA ALA A 88 -8.94 21.25 8.79
C ALA A 88 -7.44 21.42 9.10
N VAL A 89 -6.66 20.38 8.80
CA VAL A 89 -5.19 20.39 8.88
C VAL A 89 -4.59 20.11 7.50
N ILE A 90 -3.59 20.90 7.08
CA ILE A 90 -2.75 20.60 5.92
C ILE A 90 -1.37 20.15 6.42
N GLY A 91 -0.92 18.98 6.00
CA GLY A 91 0.21 18.24 6.57
C GLY A 91 -0.23 16.95 7.26
N PRO A 92 0.68 16.20 7.92
CA PRO A 92 2.12 16.38 7.87
C PRO A 92 2.72 16.01 6.51
N ALA A 93 3.98 16.38 6.34
CA ALA A 93 4.77 15.98 5.17
C ALA A 93 5.28 14.54 5.33
N GLY A 94 5.20 13.77 4.25
CA GLY A 94 5.72 12.40 4.17
C GLY A 94 4.76 11.34 4.70
N SER A 95 4.86 10.14 4.11
CA SER A 95 3.96 9.03 4.44
C SER A 95 4.13 8.52 5.87
N ALA A 96 5.36 8.46 6.39
CA ALA A 96 5.61 8.01 7.76
C ALA A 96 4.96 8.94 8.82
N ALA A 97 5.05 10.25 8.62
CA ALA A 97 4.44 11.22 9.52
C ALA A 97 2.91 11.15 9.47
N LEU A 98 2.32 11.00 8.28
CA LEU A 98 0.88 10.85 8.12
C LEU A 98 0.38 9.55 8.78
N ALA A 99 1.08 8.43 8.58
CA ALA A 99 0.78 7.15 9.22
C ALA A 99 0.72 7.26 10.75
N ALA A 100 1.63 8.04 11.34
CA ALA A 100 1.75 8.20 12.78
C ALA A 100 0.59 8.98 13.44
N VAL A 101 -0.20 9.71 12.66
CA VAL A 101 -1.24 10.63 13.18
C VAL A 101 -2.63 10.41 12.58
N ALA A 102 -2.78 9.63 11.49
CA ALA A 102 -4.02 9.48 10.75
C ALA A 102 -5.23 9.09 11.63
N ASP A 103 -5.10 8.07 12.48
CA ASP A 103 -6.19 7.60 13.34
C ASP A 103 -6.77 8.71 14.25
N LEU A 104 -5.93 9.63 14.72
CA LEU A 104 -6.37 10.75 15.57
C LEU A 104 -7.39 11.64 14.84
N PHE A 105 -7.20 11.83 13.54
CA PHE A 105 -8.06 12.69 12.71
C PHE A 105 -9.32 11.96 12.23
N ILE A 106 -9.22 10.64 12.04
CA ILE A 106 -10.39 9.78 11.78
C ILE A 106 -11.30 9.80 13.01
N ASP A 107 -10.76 9.54 14.20
CA ASP A 107 -11.51 9.55 15.47
C ASP A 107 -12.15 10.92 15.76
N ALA A 108 -11.51 12.01 15.34
CA ALA A 108 -11.98 13.38 15.54
C ALA A 108 -12.94 13.89 14.44
N ASP A 109 -13.27 13.09 13.42
CA ASP A 109 -14.04 13.51 12.24
C ASP A 109 -13.45 14.77 11.56
N LYS A 110 -12.13 14.98 11.62
CA LYS A 110 -11.48 16.20 11.15
C LYS A 110 -10.59 15.92 9.94
N PRO A 111 -10.78 16.63 8.81
CA PRO A 111 -9.98 16.36 7.63
C PRO A 111 -8.53 16.81 7.82
N ILE A 112 -7.62 15.92 7.42
CA ILE A 112 -6.19 16.14 7.30
C ILE A 112 -5.73 15.87 5.87
N ILE A 113 -4.98 16.80 5.29
CA ILE A 113 -4.59 16.79 3.87
C ILE A 113 -3.07 16.79 3.76
N SER A 114 -2.47 15.65 3.40
CA SER A 114 -1.02 15.59 3.13
C SER A 114 -0.71 15.94 1.67
N THR A 115 0.36 16.70 1.48
CA THR A 115 0.76 17.23 0.16
C THR A 115 1.89 16.43 -0.48
N THR A 116 2.56 15.57 0.29
CA THR A 116 3.75 14.82 -0.14
C THR A 116 3.65 13.32 0.09
N SER A 117 2.70 12.83 0.90
CA SER A 117 2.50 11.38 1.08
C SER A 117 1.96 10.71 -0.20
N THR A 118 2.47 9.51 -0.49
CA THR A 118 2.12 8.71 -1.70
C THR A 118 2.11 7.19 -1.47
N SER A 119 2.43 6.73 -0.27
CA SER A 119 2.45 5.30 0.10
C SER A 119 1.11 4.60 -0.15
N ASP A 120 1.14 3.41 -0.75
CA ASP A 120 -0.06 2.61 -0.98
C ASP A 120 -0.61 1.98 0.31
N ASP A 121 0.22 1.70 1.31
CA ASP A 121 -0.24 1.22 2.62
C ASP A 121 -1.22 2.19 3.26
N LEU A 122 -0.96 3.49 3.16
CA LEU A 122 -1.89 4.52 3.64
C LEU A 122 -3.20 4.54 2.85
N LEU A 123 -3.13 4.35 1.53
CA LEU A 123 -4.34 4.28 0.70
C LEU A 123 -5.18 3.04 1.04
N ARG A 124 -4.52 1.91 1.29
CA ARG A 124 -5.16 0.65 1.71
C ARG A 124 -5.77 0.75 3.10
N ALA A 125 -5.11 1.46 4.01
CA ALA A 125 -5.54 1.59 5.41
C ALA A 125 -6.69 2.59 5.57
N TYR A 126 -6.59 3.74 4.90
CA TYR A 126 -7.45 4.90 5.18
C TYR A 126 -8.31 5.34 4.00
N GLY A 127 -8.16 4.71 2.84
CA GLY A 127 -9.04 4.92 1.70
C GLY A 127 -10.48 4.57 2.07
N GLY A 128 -11.37 5.55 1.97
CA GLY A 128 -12.80 5.44 2.27
C GLY A 128 -13.20 6.06 3.60
N GLU A 129 -12.27 6.17 4.56
CA GLU A 129 -12.50 6.77 5.89
C GLU A 129 -12.93 8.24 5.79
N GLY A 130 -12.40 8.95 4.78
CA GLY A 130 -12.85 10.29 4.41
C GLY A 130 -12.29 11.44 5.25
N ALA A 131 -11.60 11.18 6.36
CA ALA A 131 -10.83 12.19 7.08
C ALA A 131 -9.42 12.40 6.47
N ILE A 132 -8.84 11.36 5.86
CA ILE A 132 -7.48 11.41 5.30
C ILE A 132 -7.54 11.71 3.80
N TRP A 133 -6.87 12.78 3.37
CA TRP A 133 -6.79 13.18 1.96
C TRP A 133 -5.33 13.42 1.54
N ARG A 134 -5.06 13.21 0.26
CA ARG A 134 -3.77 13.47 -0.38
C ARG A 134 -3.98 14.14 -1.72
N THR A 135 -3.24 15.20 -1.97
CA THR A 135 -3.32 15.95 -3.24
C THR A 135 -2.31 15.44 -4.26
N ARG A 136 -2.04 14.12 -4.22
CA ARG A 136 -1.17 13.37 -5.13
C ARG A 136 -1.80 12.00 -5.40
N GLU A 137 -1.39 11.38 -6.50
CA GLU A 137 -1.67 9.98 -6.79
C GLU A 137 -0.64 9.09 -6.05
N SER A 138 -1.04 7.87 -5.66
CA SER A 138 -0.13 6.92 -5.03
C SER A 138 1.06 6.52 -5.92
N ASP A 139 2.18 6.15 -5.30
CA ASP A 139 3.38 5.65 -5.99
C ASP A 139 3.13 4.35 -6.79
N ILE A 140 1.95 3.71 -6.66
CA ILE A 140 1.53 2.62 -7.55
C ILE A 140 1.62 3.07 -9.02
N ALA A 141 1.01 4.21 -9.35
CA ALA A 141 0.96 4.71 -10.72
C ALA A 141 2.34 5.12 -11.22
N GLN A 142 3.16 5.68 -10.31
CA GLN A 142 4.54 5.98 -10.62
C GLN A 142 5.36 4.71 -10.89
N THR A 143 5.17 3.65 -10.10
CA THR A 143 5.87 2.38 -10.32
C THR A 143 5.54 1.79 -11.70
N GLU A 144 4.28 1.86 -12.13
CA GLU A 144 3.91 1.49 -13.50
C GLU A 144 4.62 2.37 -14.55
N LEU A 145 4.66 3.70 -14.32
CA LEU A 145 5.37 4.64 -15.20
C LEU A 145 6.83 4.23 -15.40
N LEU A 146 7.54 3.86 -14.33
CA LEU A 146 8.94 3.44 -14.41
C LEU A 146 9.12 2.20 -15.28
N VAL A 147 8.31 1.15 -15.06
CA VAL A 147 8.42 -0.09 -15.83
C VAL A 147 8.07 0.14 -17.30
N ARG A 148 7.06 0.98 -17.58
CA ARG A 148 6.72 1.37 -18.97
C ARG A 148 7.81 2.17 -19.64
N TYR A 149 8.42 3.07 -18.90
CA TYR A 149 9.56 3.85 -19.37
C TYR A 149 10.71 2.94 -19.80
N ALA A 150 11.03 1.93 -18.97
CA ALA A 150 12.04 0.92 -19.31
C ALA A 150 11.66 0.16 -20.58
N ARG A 151 10.41 -0.31 -20.67
CA ARG A 151 9.91 -1.09 -21.81
C ARG A 151 9.91 -0.28 -23.10
N GLY A 152 9.44 0.96 -23.06
CA GLY A 152 9.43 1.90 -24.18
C GLY A 152 10.84 2.27 -24.65
N GLY A 153 11.80 2.32 -23.72
CA GLY A 153 13.23 2.50 -23.99
C GLY A 153 13.93 1.25 -24.54
N GLY A 154 13.26 0.09 -24.59
CA GLY A 154 13.82 -1.16 -25.09
C GLY A 154 14.73 -1.90 -24.11
N ALA A 155 14.64 -1.60 -22.81
CA ALA A 155 15.32 -2.39 -21.78
C ALA A 155 14.75 -3.81 -21.73
N ASN A 156 15.65 -4.79 -21.59
CA ASN A 156 15.29 -6.19 -21.35
C ASN A 156 15.48 -6.56 -19.90
N ARG A 157 16.56 -6.05 -19.27
CA ARG A 157 16.86 -6.27 -17.85
C ARG A 157 16.73 -4.99 -17.03
N ILE A 158 15.94 -5.05 -15.97
CA ILE A 158 15.69 -3.91 -15.09
C ILE A 158 15.98 -4.30 -13.64
N THR A 159 16.55 -3.36 -12.89
CA THR A 159 16.80 -3.52 -11.46
C THR A 159 16.19 -2.35 -10.71
N LEU A 160 15.56 -2.60 -9.57
CA LEU A 160 15.14 -1.59 -8.61
C LEU A 160 16.02 -1.66 -7.36
N LEU A 161 16.60 -0.54 -6.96
CA LEU A 161 17.22 -0.33 -5.64
C LEU A 161 16.28 0.53 -4.80
N THR A 162 15.78 0.02 -3.67
CA THR A 162 14.71 0.69 -2.91
C THR A 162 14.83 0.51 -1.39
N SER A 163 14.34 1.46 -0.60
CA SER A 163 14.21 1.30 0.86
C SER A 163 12.97 0.45 1.21
N LEU A 164 12.99 -0.17 2.39
CA LEU A 164 11.85 -0.92 2.97
C LEU A 164 10.99 -0.09 3.94
N ASP A 165 11.25 1.22 4.07
CA ASP A 165 10.39 2.10 4.86
C ASP A 165 9.11 2.49 4.12
N VAL A 166 8.16 3.10 4.84
CA VAL A 166 6.83 3.47 4.31
C VAL A 166 6.90 4.37 3.06
N ALA A 167 8.02 5.07 2.82
CA ALA A 167 8.24 5.86 1.62
C ALA A 167 8.65 4.99 0.41
N GLY A 168 9.62 4.09 0.57
CA GLY A 168 10.09 3.22 -0.51
C GLY A 168 9.26 1.95 -0.73
N TYR A 169 8.47 1.52 0.25
CA TYR A 169 7.83 0.20 0.24
C TYR A 169 6.88 -0.02 -0.94
N THR A 170 6.20 1.02 -1.43
CA THR A 170 5.32 0.92 -2.60
C THR A 170 6.10 0.53 -3.86
N PHE A 171 7.31 1.06 -4.05
CA PHE A 171 8.16 0.64 -5.18
C PHE A 171 8.61 -0.80 -5.01
N PHE A 172 9.04 -1.19 -3.81
CA PHE A 172 9.40 -2.56 -3.48
C PHE A 172 8.26 -3.54 -3.79
N SER A 173 7.02 -3.21 -3.40
CA SER A 173 5.88 -4.12 -3.51
C SER A 173 5.33 -4.23 -4.94
N TRP A 174 5.26 -3.12 -5.69
CA TRP A 174 4.57 -3.07 -6.99
C TRP A 174 5.49 -3.29 -8.21
N PHE A 175 6.81 -3.16 -8.06
CA PHE A 175 7.72 -3.23 -9.22
C PHE A 175 7.71 -4.59 -9.90
N GLY A 176 7.76 -5.68 -9.13
CA GLY A 176 7.69 -7.05 -9.66
C GLY A 176 6.37 -7.33 -10.38
N PHE A 177 5.27 -6.85 -9.80
CA PHE A 177 3.92 -6.97 -10.37
C PHE A 177 3.84 -6.30 -11.75
N PHE A 178 4.23 -5.02 -11.86
CA PHE A 178 4.16 -4.30 -13.14
C PHE A 178 5.18 -4.80 -14.16
N ALA A 179 6.36 -5.26 -13.73
CA ALA A 179 7.34 -5.88 -14.61
C ALA A 179 6.73 -7.10 -15.32
N ARG A 180 6.02 -7.95 -14.58
CA ARG A 180 5.31 -9.11 -15.13
C ARG A 180 4.16 -8.70 -16.07
N GLU A 181 3.31 -7.76 -15.64
CA GLU A 181 2.18 -7.29 -16.45
C GLU A 181 2.62 -6.68 -17.79
N LEU A 182 3.82 -6.08 -17.83
CA LEU A 182 4.41 -5.47 -19.02
C LEU A 182 5.32 -6.41 -19.81
N GLY A 183 5.39 -7.69 -19.41
CA GLY A 183 6.02 -8.77 -20.14
C GLY A 183 7.54 -8.76 -20.07
N PHE A 184 8.11 -8.33 -18.94
CA PHE A 184 9.47 -8.69 -18.56
C PHE A 184 9.50 -10.16 -18.12
N ALA A 185 10.61 -10.84 -18.40
CA ALA A 185 10.82 -12.20 -17.92
C ALA A 185 11.28 -12.15 -16.46
N ASP A 186 10.79 -13.07 -15.62
CA ASP A 186 11.13 -13.15 -14.19
C ASP A 186 12.66 -13.18 -13.92
N ALA A 187 13.46 -13.73 -14.84
CA ALA A 187 14.92 -13.80 -14.73
C ALA A 187 15.66 -12.49 -15.11
N ASP A 188 14.94 -11.49 -15.62
CA ASP A 188 15.49 -10.20 -16.03
C ASP A 188 14.94 -9.03 -15.18
N VAL A 189 14.33 -9.35 -14.04
CA VAL A 189 13.79 -8.39 -13.07
C VAL A 189 14.44 -8.67 -11.72
N GLU A 190 15.13 -7.68 -11.18
CA GLU A 190 15.75 -7.76 -9.86
C GLU A 190 15.29 -6.60 -8.96
N ILE A 191 15.04 -6.91 -7.70
CA ILE A 191 14.67 -5.93 -6.67
C ILE A 191 15.68 -6.10 -5.54
N VAL A 192 16.44 -5.03 -5.27
CA VAL A 192 17.47 -4.99 -4.23
C VAL A 192 16.99 -4.02 -3.15
N PRO A 193 16.32 -4.54 -2.11
CA PRO A 193 15.90 -3.72 -0.98
C PRO A 193 17.08 -3.43 -0.04
N PHE A 194 17.02 -2.32 0.69
CA PHE A 194 17.91 -2.05 1.83
C PHE A 194 17.14 -1.49 3.02
N GLY A 195 17.65 -1.74 4.23
CA GLY A 195 17.05 -1.24 5.46
C GLY A 195 17.18 0.29 5.55
N SER A 196 16.19 0.93 6.19
CA SER A 196 16.21 2.39 6.37
C SER A 196 17.42 2.83 7.20
N GLY A 197 18.15 3.83 6.70
CA GLY A 197 19.36 4.35 7.36
C GLY A 197 20.59 3.44 7.27
N GLU A 198 20.53 2.31 6.55
CA GLU A 198 21.69 1.48 6.27
C GLU A 198 22.62 2.12 5.22
N PRO A 199 23.93 1.84 5.24
CA PRO A 199 24.83 2.29 4.19
C PRO A 199 24.46 1.68 2.84
N CYS A 200 24.17 2.52 1.85
CA CYS A 200 23.77 2.07 0.51
C CYS A 200 24.86 1.31 -0.29
N ASP A 201 26.09 1.21 0.23
CA ASP A 201 27.26 0.66 -0.49
C ASP A 201 27.05 -0.79 -0.96
N ALA A 202 26.59 -1.68 -0.07
CA ALA A 202 26.50 -3.12 -0.36
C ALA A 202 25.39 -3.39 -1.39
N GLN A 203 24.21 -2.84 -1.16
CA GLN A 203 23.05 -3.02 -2.03
C GLN A 203 23.20 -2.30 -3.36
N LEU A 204 23.88 -1.14 -3.41
CA LEU A 204 24.23 -0.53 -4.69
C LEU A 204 25.18 -1.42 -5.50
N LEU A 205 26.16 -2.06 -4.87
CA LEU A 205 27.06 -2.99 -5.56
C LEU A 205 26.29 -4.21 -6.08
N GLU A 206 25.43 -4.79 -5.26
CA GLU A 206 24.54 -5.88 -5.67
C GLU A 206 23.67 -5.49 -6.87
N ALA A 207 23.02 -4.33 -6.82
CA ALA A 207 22.19 -3.83 -7.91
C ALA A 207 22.97 -3.54 -9.21
N LEU A 208 24.26 -3.22 -9.11
CA LEU A 208 25.12 -3.05 -10.28
C LEU A 208 25.60 -4.41 -10.83
N ASP A 209 25.84 -5.39 -9.95
CA ASP A 209 26.29 -6.75 -10.30
C ASP A 209 25.23 -7.57 -11.04
N THR A 210 23.95 -7.17 -10.99
CA THR A 210 22.88 -7.75 -11.83
C THR A 210 23.02 -7.36 -13.31
N GLU A 211 23.91 -6.42 -13.65
CA GLU A 211 24.17 -5.88 -14.99
C GLU A 211 22.89 -5.41 -15.71
N PRO A 212 22.10 -4.47 -15.14
CA PRO A 212 20.85 -4.05 -15.75
C PRO A 212 21.05 -3.16 -16.97
N ASP A 213 20.08 -3.15 -17.89
CA ASP A 213 20.00 -2.11 -18.92
C ASP A 213 19.61 -0.76 -18.28
N LEU A 214 18.78 -0.81 -17.24
CA LEU A 214 18.26 0.32 -16.49
C LEU A 214 18.16 0.02 -14.99
N LEU A 215 18.76 0.86 -14.16
CA LEU A 215 18.67 0.82 -12.71
C LEU A 215 17.74 1.95 -12.22
N PHE A 216 16.65 1.58 -11.56
CA PHE A 216 15.80 2.49 -10.82
C PHE A 216 16.28 2.63 -9.38
N VAL A 217 16.21 3.85 -8.83
CA VAL A 217 16.60 4.14 -7.45
C VAL A 217 15.45 4.85 -6.75
N ALA A 218 14.84 4.21 -5.76
CA ALA A 218 13.76 4.74 -4.91
C ALA A 218 14.22 4.80 -3.44
N PRO A 219 15.02 5.82 -3.06
CA PRO A 219 15.47 5.97 -1.69
C PRO A 219 14.34 6.55 -0.82
N GLY A 220 14.30 6.20 0.47
CA GLY A 220 13.29 6.71 1.41
C GLY A 220 13.65 8.07 1.99
N THR A 221 14.92 8.49 1.89
CA THR A 221 15.43 9.74 2.47
C THR A 221 16.38 10.52 1.55
N PRO A 222 16.53 11.84 1.73
CA PRO A 222 17.55 12.63 1.05
C PRO A 222 18.98 12.11 1.28
N GLU A 223 19.29 11.59 2.47
CA GLU A 223 20.60 11.04 2.82
C GLU A 223 20.92 9.78 2.01
N GLU A 224 19.94 8.90 1.82
CA GLU A 224 20.06 7.70 0.99
C GLU A 224 20.22 8.07 -0.50
N LEU A 225 19.46 9.05 -0.98
CA LEU A 225 19.61 9.61 -2.33
C LEU A 225 21.03 10.14 -2.56
N GLU A 226 21.56 10.94 -1.64
CA GLU A 226 22.93 11.45 -1.69
C GLU A 226 23.95 10.31 -1.61
N CYS A 227 23.70 9.32 -0.75
CA CYS A 227 24.55 8.14 -0.60
C CYS A 227 24.76 7.45 -1.94
N VAL A 228 23.68 7.12 -2.64
CA VAL A 228 23.70 6.43 -3.94
C VAL A 228 24.37 7.31 -4.99
N ALA A 229 23.96 8.58 -5.10
CA ALA A 229 24.52 9.50 -6.09
C ALA A 229 26.05 9.64 -6.00
N ARG A 230 26.60 9.67 -4.78
CA ARG A 230 28.05 9.78 -4.54
C ARG A 230 28.85 8.51 -4.83
N ARG A 231 28.21 7.34 -4.84
CA ARG A 231 28.86 6.03 -4.99
C ARG A 231 28.71 5.43 -6.37
N LEU A 232 27.79 5.96 -7.17
CA LEU A 232 27.70 5.61 -8.57
C LEU A 232 29.03 5.87 -9.30
N PRO A 233 29.41 5.02 -10.26
CA PRO A 233 30.54 5.32 -11.13
C PRO A 233 30.36 6.69 -11.78
N PRO A 234 31.41 7.53 -11.83
CA PRO A 234 31.29 8.89 -12.36
C PRO A 234 30.95 8.89 -13.85
N GLN A 235 30.35 9.98 -14.31
CA GLN A 235 29.97 10.16 -15.71
C GLN A 235 31.16 9.87 -16.65
N GLY A 236 30.91 9.05 -17.69
CA GLY A 236 31.93 8.64 -18.66
C GLY A 236 32.68 7.35 -18.31
N MET A 237 32.48 6.79 -17.11
CA MET A 237 32.83 5.39 -16.83
C MET A 237 31.68 4.46 -17.23
N PRO A 238 31.96 3.18 -17.57
CA PRO A 238 30.91 2.20 -17.80
C PRO A 238 30.02 2.06 -16.57
N ARG A 239 28.72 2.31 -16.75
CA ARG A 239 27.65 2.08 -15.77
C ARG A 239 26.32 1.90 -16.51
N PRO A 240 25.32 1.24 -15.92
CA PRO A 240 23.96 1.25 -16.45
C PRO A 240 23.40 2.67 -16.46
N ARG A 241 22.31 2.86 -17.21
CA ARG A 241 21.50 4.07 -17.10
C ARG A 241 20.79 4.05 -15.73
N VAL A 242 20.77 5.19 -15.02
CA VAL A 242 20.24 5.28 -13.65
C VAL A 242 19.14 6.32 -13.61
N VAL A 243 17.96 5.93 -13.14
CA VAL A 243 16.77 6.79 -13.05
C VAL A 243 16.31 6.84 -11.60
N PHE A 244 16.30 8.03 -11.01
CA PHE A 244 15.73 8.25 -9.68
C PHE A 244 14.21 8.27 -9.77
N ALA A 245 13.58 7.48 -8.91
CA ALA A 245 12.18 7.13 -8.97
C ALA A 245 11.33 7.99 -8.04
N ASP A 246 11.67 8.12 -6.76
CA ASP A 246 10.73 8.68 -5.78
C ASP A 246 10.46 10.20 -5.98
N THR A 247 9.19 10.55 -6.22
CA THR A 247 8.73 11.94 -6.35
C THR A 247 8.40 12.61 -5.01
N GLY A 248 8.43 11.87 -3.90
CA GLY A 248 8.40 12.39 -2.54
C GLY A 248 9.67 13.17 -2.16
N LEU A 249 10.78 12.96 -2.89
CA LEU A 249 12.03 13.67 -2.68
C LEU A 249 12.19 14.87 -3.63
N ASP A 250 12.74 15.96 -3.12
CA ASP A 250 13.05 17.14 -3.94
C ASP A 250 14.27 16.85 -4.86
N PRO A 251 14.10 16.84 -6.19
CA PRO A 251 15.20 16.57 -7.11
C PRO A 251 16.24 17.70 -7.12
N TYR A 252 15.95 18.88 -6.56
CA TYR A 252 16.95 19.91 -6.33
C TYR A 252 18.00 19.50 -5.30
N ALA A 253 17.68 18.64 -4.33
CA ALA A 253 18.67 18.07 -3.43
C ALA A 253 19.75 17.29 -4.20
N LEU A 254 19.34 16.55 -5.24
CA LEU A 254 20.27 15.89 -6.16
C LEU A 254 21.09 16.90 -6.97
N ALA A 255 20.44 17.93 -7.52
CA ALA A 255 21.11 18.96 -8.32
C ALA A 255 22.15 19.75 -7.52
N ASP A 256 21.91 20.00 -6.24
CA ASP A 256 22.79 20.75 -5.34
C ASP A 256 24.09 19.97 -5.01
N LEU A 257 24.17 18.67 -5.31
CA LEU A 257 25.41 17.88 -5.28
C LEU A 257 26.41 18.28 -6.40
N GLY A 258 25.98 19.09 -7.37
CA GLY A 258 26.80 19.63 -8.44
C GLY A 258 27.38 18.54 -9.34
N ALA A 259 28.70 18.58 -9.58
CA ALA A 259 29.37 17.69 -10.55
C ALA A 259 29.21 16.19 -10.26
N VAL A 260 28.88 15.81 -9.03
CA VAL A 260 28.56 14.42 -8.66
C VAL A 260 27.28 13.95 -9.35
N ALA A 261 26.29 14.83 -9.49
CA ALA A 261 24.98 14.49 -10.03
C ALA A 261 24.86 14.71 -11.55
N TYR A 262 25.88 15.23 -12.23
CA TYR A 262 25.80 15.50 -13.66
C TYR A 262 25.60 14.21 -14.48
N GLY A 263 24.56 14.21 -15.31
CA GLY A 263 24.14 13.05 -16.09
C GLY A 263 23.34 12.02 -15.28
N LEU A 264 22.87 12.37 -14.08
CA LEU A 264 21.76 11.68 -13.41
C LEU A 264 20.43 12.26 -13.89
N GLU A 265 19.41 11.43 -13.84
CA GLU A 265 18.06 11.71 -14.32
C GLU A 265 17.02 11.04 -13.41
N GLY A 266 15.77 11.42 -13.54
CA GLY A 266 14.69 10.89 -12.71
C GLY A 266 13.33 11.44 -13.08
N PHE A 267 12.35 11.16 -12.24
CA PHE A 267 10.99 11.69 -12.34
C PHE A 267 10.67 12.60 -11.16
N THR A 268 9.92 13.66 -11.43
CA THR A 268 9.41 14.58 -10.41
C THR A 268 7.93 14.85 -10.65
N GLY A 269 7.18 15.12 -9.58
CA GLY A 269 5.83 15.66 -9.71
C GLY A 269 5.86 16.99 -10.46
N ALA A 270 4.84 17.23 -11.28
CA ALA A 270 4.71 18.44 -12.08
C ALA A 270 3.29 19.01 -11.98
N GLY A 271 3.20 20.35 -12.03
CA GLY A 271 1.92 21.06 -12.05
C GLY A 271 1.40 21.26 -13.47
N ASP A 272 0.22 21.88 -13.58
CA ASP A 272 -0.26 22.45 -14.83
C ASP A 272 0.76 23.47 -15.38
N GLU A 273 1.01 23.45 -16.70
CA GLU A 273 2.01 24.33 -17.32
C GLU A 273 1.67 25.82 -17.14
N GLY A 274 0.37 26.15 -17.13
CA GLY A 274 -0.11 27.50 -16.88
C GLY A 274 0.16 27.94 -15.45
N PHE A 275 -0.07 27.06 -14.47
CA PHE A 275 0.27 27.32 -13.08
C PHE A 275 1.77 27.54 -12.89
N GLU A 276 2.63 26.67 -13.43
CA GLU A 276 4.09 26.82 -13.32
C GLU A 276 4.60 28.10 -13.99
N ALA A 277 4.00 28.49 -15.11
CA ALA A 277 4.31 29.77 -15.75
C ALA A 277 3.92 30.96 -14.87
N ALA A 278 2.74 30.92 -14.26
CA ALA A 278 2.27 31.95 -13.33
C ALA A 278 3.13 32.02 -12.06
N PHE A 279 3.57 30.87 -11.53
CA PHE A 279 4.50 30.82 -10.39
C PHE A 279 5.80 31.55 -10.72
N ARG A 280 6.42 31.27 -11.87
CA ARG A 280 7.68 31.94 -12.30
C ARG A 280 7.51 33.45 -12.48
N GLU A 281 6.33 33.91 -12.86
CA GLU A 281 6.03 35.35 -12.97
C GLU A 281 5.85 35.98 -11.59
N ARG A 282 5.16 35.30 -10.67
CA ARG A 282 4.86 35.79 -9.33
C ARG A 282 6.08 35.77 -8.41
N PHE A 283 6.89 34.73 -8.48
CA PHE A 283 8.06 34.47 -7.63
C PHE A 283 9.34 34.41 -8.48
N PRO A 284 9.76 35.54 -9.08
CA PRO A 284 10.87 35.55 -10.03
C PRO A 284 12.20 35.23 -9.33
N GLY A 285 12.78 34.09 -9.69
CA GLY A 285 14.06 33.61 -9.15
C GLY A 285 13.92 32.50 -8.12
N ASP A 286 12.71 32.22 -7.66
CA ASP A 286 12.44 31.11 -6.75
C ASP A 286 12.28 29.79 -7.53
N ARG A 287 12.66 28.68 -6.90
CA ARG A 287 12.47 27.33 -7.43
C ARG A 287 11.09 26.85 -6.99
N LEU A 288 10.27 26.39 -7.93
CA LEU A 288 9.01 25.72 -7.59
C LEU A 288 9.35 24.33 -7.07
N ALA A 289 9.07 24.08 -5.78
CA ALA A 289 9.17 22.73 -5.23
C ALA A 289 8.18 21.79 -5.97
N PRO A 290 8.55 20.52 -6.22
CA PRO A 290 7.67 19.56 -6.90
C PRO A 290 6.29 19.38 -6.26
N HIS A 291 6.21 19.50 -4.94
CA HIS A 291 4.96 19.41 -4.17
C HIS A 291 4.21 20.74 -4.08
N GLY A 292 4.75 21.83 -4.63
CA GLY A 292 4.13 23.16 -4.58
C GLY A 292 2.74 23.24 -5.22
N PRO A 293 2.47 22.60 -6.37
CA PRO A 293 1.11 22.49 -6.91
C PRO A 293 0.17 21.74 -5.95
N SER A 294 0.63 20.66 -5.32
CA SER A 294 -0.15 19.88 -4.35
C SER A 294 -0.48 20.68 -3.09
N GLU A 295 0.45 21.51 -2.58
CA GLU A 295 0.18 22.47 -1.52
C GLU A 295 -0.94 23.44 -1.88
N TYR A 296 -0.86 24.03 -3.07
CA TYR A 296 -1.88 24.95 -3.57
C TYR A 296 -3.25 24.26 -3.63
N ASP A 297 -3.28 23.01 -4.12
CA ASP A 297 -4.50 22.22 -4.24
C ASP A 297 -5.10 21.80 -2.92
N ALA A 298 -4.29 21.59 -1.87
CA ALA A 298 -4.80 21.28 -0.54
C ALA A 298 -5.66 22.44 0.00
N ALA A 299 -5.20 23.68 -0.19
CA ALA A 299 -5.99 24.86 0.18
C ALA A 299 -7.27 24.99 -0.66
N LEU A 300 -7.22 24.71 -1.97
CA LEU A 300 -8.41 24.70 -2.82
C LEU A 300 -9.42 23.64 -2.41
N LEU A 301 -8.97 22.42 -2.12
CA LEU A 301 -9.80 21.29 -1.70
C LEU A 301 -10.59 21.64 -0.42
N VAL A 302 -9.89 22.16 0.59
CA VAL A 302 -10.54 22.61 1.83
C VAL A 302 -11.51 23.74 1.56
N ALA A 303 -11.14 24.72 0.72
CA ALA A 303 -12.01 25.85 0.39
C ALA A 303 -13.31 25.43 -0.30
N TYR A 304 -13.23 24.55 -1.29
CA TYR A 304 -14.39 24.03 -2.00
C TYR A 304 -15.27 23.14 -1.11
N GLY A 305 -14.66 22.34 -0.24
CA GLY A 305 -15.36 21.58 0.79
C GLY A 305 -16.12 22.48 1.78
N LEU A 306 -15.47 23.55 2.25
CA LEU A 306 -16.09 24.53 3.15
C LEU A 306 -17.25 25.27 2.50
N GLU A 307 -17.14 25.64 1.21
CA GLU A 307 -18.26 26.24 0.49
C GLU A 307 -19.46 25.28 0.45
N ARG A 308 -19.23 23.99 0.24
CA ARG A 308 -20.27 22.95 0.29
C ARG A 308 -20.85 22.70 1.68
N SER A 309 -20.03 22.83 2.72
CA SER A 309 -20.45 22.62 4.10
C SER A 309 -21.11 23.85 4.74
N GLY A 310 -21.13 24.99 4.06
CA GLY A 310 -21.58 26.27 4.62
C GLY A 310 -20.58 26.88 5.61
N GLY A 311 -19.29 26.54 5.46
CA GLY A 311 -18.21 26.98 6.31
C GLY A 311 -18.15 26.23 7.65
N GLU A 312 -18.71 25.04 7.73
CA GLU A 312 -18.70 24.18 8.93
C GLU A 312 -17.62 23.10 8.79
N GLY A 313 -16.88 22.85 9.88
CA GLY A 313 -15.84 21.80 9.97
C GLY A 313 -16.42 20.41 10.26
N GLY A 314 -15.54 19.49 10.67
CA GLY A 314 -15.90 18.14 11.09
C GLY A 314 -16.47 17.27 9.96
N ALA A 315 -17.33 16.31 10.31
CA ALA A 315 -18.02 15.43 9.34
C ALA A 315 -18.77 16.17 8.21
N ARG A 316 -19.22 17.42 8.44
CA ARG A 316 -19.87 18.21 7.37
C ARG A 316 -18.86 18.72 6.34
N LEU A 317 -17.65 19.06 6.76
CA LEU A 317 -16.58 19.41 5.84
C LEU A 317 -16.14 18.18 5.04
N ILE A 318 -15.97 17.03 5.68
CA ILE A 318 -15.64 15.76 5.01
C ILE A 318 -16.65 15.47 3.88
N GLU A 319 -17.95 15.49 4.20
CA GLU A 319 -19.01 15.28 3.20
C GLU A 319 -19.03 16.41 2.15
N GLY A 320 -18.72 17.65 2.55
CA GLY A 320 -18.59 18.79 1.65
C GLY A 320 -17.47 18.60 0.62
N MET A 321 -16.31 18.10 1.06
CA MET A 321 -15.15 17.78 0.21
C MET A 321 -15.52 16.67 -0.79
N LYS A 322 -16.09 15.54 -0.31
CA LYS A 322 -16.58 14.43 -1.17
C LYS A 322 -17.52 14.95 -2.27
N ARG A 323 -18.53 15.75 -1.89
CA ARG A 323 -19.49 16.36 -2.85
C ARG A 323 -18.90 17.38 -3.80
N ALA A 324 -17.82 18.06 -3.40
CA ALA A 324 -17.11 18.98 -4.28
C ALA A 324 -16.37 18.21 -5.37
N VAL A 325 -15.57 17.22 -4.97
CA VAL A 325 -14.72 16.44 -5.89
C VAL A 325 -15.51 15.47 -6.78
N ASP A 326 -16.73 15.10 -6.42
CA ASP A 326 -17.65 14.31 -7.29
C ASP A 326 -18.26 15.13 -8.44
N GLY A 327 -18.03 16.45 -8.47
CA GLY A 327 -18.48 17.30 -9.56
C GLY A 327 -17.81 16.96 -10.89
N ARG A 328 -18.60 16.93 -11.97
CA ARG A 328 -18.14 16.63 -13.34
C ARG A 328 -18.68 17.61 -14.38
N ALA A 329 -19.48 18.60 -13.99
CA ALA A 329 -20.07 19.54 -14.93
C ALA A 329 -18.99 20.50 -15.47
N PRO A 330 -18.80 20.63 -16.79
CA PRO A 330 -17.80 21.54 -17.34
C PRO A 330 -18.05 22.99 -16.89
N LEU A 331 -17.00 23.67 -16.45
CA LEU A 331 -17.05 25.07 -16.04
C LEU A 331 -16.04 25.87 -16.88
N ALA A 332 -16.55 26.71 -17.78
CA ALA A 332 -15.74 27.37 -18.82
C ALA A 332 -14.66 28.33 -18.29
N ALA A 333 -14.79 28.79 -17.05
CA ALA A 333 -13.84 29.69 -16.39
C ALA A 333 -13.08 29.01 -15.24
N ALA A 334 -13.17 27.68 -15.07
CA ALA A 334 -12.47 27.00 -13.98
C ALA A 334 -10.94 27.11 -14.13
N GLY A 335 -10.26 27.23 -12.99
CA GLY A 335 -8.80 27.29 -12.93
C GLY A 335 -8.32 27.66 -11.53
N PRO A 336 -7.02 27.50 -11.25
CA PRO A 336 -6.44 27.79 -9.94
C PRO A 336 -6.24 29.28 -9.68
N ASP A 337 -6.45 30.17 -10.66
CA ASP A 337 -6.37 31.62 -10.45
C ASP A 337 -7.60 32.18 -9.72
N ALA A 338 -7.52 33.42 -9.23
CA ALA A 338 -8.62 34.04 -8.47
C ALA A 338 -9.95 34.12 -9.26
N ALA A 339 -9.91 34.27 -10.59
CA ALA A 339 -11.13 34.34 -11.39
C ALA A 339 -11.79 32.96 -11.52
N GLY A 340 -10.99 31.92 -11.71
CA GLY A 340 -11.45 30.54 -11.77
C GLY A 340 -11.95 30.03 -10.43
N ILE A 341 -11.25 30.33 -9.34
CA ILE A 341 -11.72 30.04 -7.97
C ILE A 341 -13.06 30.71 -7.71
N ALA A 342 -13.23 32.00 -8.07
CA ALA A 342 -14.49 32.71 -7.90
C ALA A 342 -15.65 32.06 -8.69
N ALA A 343 -15.39 31.62 -9.92
CA ALA A 343 -16.38 30.92 -10.73
C ALA A 343 -16.78 29.57 -10.10
N THR A 344 -15.80 28.80 -9.61
CA THR A 344 -16.03 27.51 -8.95
C THR A 344 -16.84 27.68 -7.66
N LEU A 345 -16.42 28.60 -6.77
CA LEU A 345 -17.16 28.89 -5.53
C LEU A 345 -18.60 29.34 -5.81
N ALA A 346 -18.81 30.21 -6.80
CA ALA A 346 -20.15 30.65 -7.17
C ALA A 346 -21.05 29.49 -7.67
N SER A 347 -20.49 28.55 -8.43
CA SER A 347 -21.21 27.36 -8.90
C SER A 347 -21.55 26.41 -7.74
N LEU A 348 -20.58 26.14 -6.85
CA LEU A 348 -20.80 25.33 -5.64
C LEU A 348 -21.88 25.93 -4.73
N ARG A 349 -21.85 27.25 -4.54
CA ARG A 349 -22.85 28.03 -3.77
C ARG A 349 -24.26 27.94 -4.38
N ALA A 350 -24.35 27.87 -5.70
CA ALA A 350 -25.61 27.67 -6.41
C ALA A 350 -26.15 26.23 -6.29
N GLY A 351 -25.43 25.32 -5.64
CA GLY A 351 -25.78 23.91 -5.50
C GLY A 351 -25.44 23.08 -6.73
N GLU A 352 -24.65 23.60 -7.67
CA GLU A 352 -24.19 22.89 -8.86
C GLU A 352 -22.92 22.07 -8.54
N SER A 353 -22.54 21.12 -9.39
CA SER A 353 -21.38 20.24 -9.17
C SER A 353 -20.39 20.34 -10.34
N PRO A 354 -19.60 21.44 -10.40
CA PRO A 354 -18.62 21.66 -11.46
C PRO A 354 -17.45 20.68 -11.35
N ALA A 355 -16.81 20.37 -12.49
CA ALA A 355 -15.49 19.76 -12.49
C ALA A 355 -14.48 20.75 -11.87
N LEU A 356 -13.69 20.26 -10.92
CA LEU A 356 -12.71 21.07 -10.19
C LEU A 356 -11.36 21.07 -10.92
N VAL A 357 -10.72 22.25 -10.97
CA VAL A 357 -9.42 22.43 -11.60
C VAL A 357 -8.50 23.12 -10.60
N GLY A 358 -7.37 22.46 -10.33
CA GLY A 358 -6.31 22.91 -9.43
C GLY A 358 -5.02 23.25 -10.16
N ALA A 359 -3.97 23.47 -9.38
CA ALA A 359 -2.61 23.73 -9.80
C ALA A 359 -1.90 22.48 -10.34
N SER A 360 -2.23 21.28 -9.86
CA SER A 360 -1.72 20.00 -10.39
C SER A 360 -2.51 19.45 -11.58
N GLY A 361 -3.68 20.03 -11.87
CA GLY A 361 -4.60 19.57 -12.91
C GLY A 361 -6.03 19.39 -12.39
N PRO A 362 -6.85 18.52 -13.00
CA PRO A 362 -8.17 18.18 -12.47
C PRO A 362 -8.08 17.61 -11.05
N LEU A 363 -8.91 18.13 -10.12
CA LEU A 363 -9.00 17.61 -8.75
C LEU A 363 -10.04 16.49 -8.70
N GLU A 364 -9.75 15.39 -9.38
CA GLU A 364 -10.55 14.18 -9.39
C GLU A 364 -9.91 13.13 -8.47
N PHE A 365 -10.70 12.59 -7.54
CA PHE A 365 -10.23 11.64 -6.54
C PHE A 365 -10.77 10.24 -6.81
N GLU A 366 -10.02 9.22 -6.37
CA GLU A 366 -10.41 7.81 -6.47
C GLU A 366 -11.82 7.62 -5.89
N PRO A 367 -12.80 7.21 -6.71
CA PRO A 367 -14.17 7.03 -6.25
C PRO A 367 -14.22 6.05 -5.09
N GLU A 368 -15.11 6.31 -4.12
CA GLU A 368 -15.31 5.51 -2.91
C GLU A 368 -14.13 5.58 -1.90
N LEU A 369 -12.89 5.77 -2.36
CA LEU A 369 -11.72 5.95 -1.50
C LEU A 369 -11.56 7.39 -1.00
N TYR A 370 -11.83 8.39 -1.84
CA TYR A 370 -11.78 9.81 -1.47
C TYR A 370 -10.50 10.24 -0.74
N MET A 371 -9.36 9.65 -1.10
CA MET A 371 -8.08 9.93 -0.48
C MET A 371 -7.09 10.47 -1.50
N ASP A 372 -6.89 9.78 -2.61
CA ASP A 372 -5.90 10.14 -3.64
C ASP A 372 -6.52 10.73 -4.89
N LEU A 373 -5.73 11.52 -5.63
CA LEU A 373 -6.05 11.89 -7.00
C LEU A 373 -6.05 10.65 -7.91
N VAL A 374 -6.98 10.62 -8.88
CA VAL A 374 -7.05 9.54 -9.91
C VAL A 374 -5.93 9.60 -10.93
N ALA A 375 -5.23 10.72 -11.01
CA ALA A 375 -4.15 10.94 -11.95
C ALA A 375 -3.24 12.08 -11.49
N SER A 376 -1.96 11.96 -11.80
CA SER A 376 -0.92 12.97 -11.63
C SER A 376 -0.18 13.24 -12.95
N THR A 377 0.54 14.34 -12.99
CA THR A 377 1.50 14.63 -14.06
C THR A 377 2.92 14.54 -13.50
N PHE A 378 3.77 13.79 -14.20
CA PHE A 378 5.17 13.61 -13.88
C PHE A 378 6.03 14.25 -14.97
N ALA A 379 7.13 14.88 -14.60
CA ALA A 379 8.13 15.35 -15.53
C ALA A 379 9.40 14.51 -15.40
N HIS A 380 9.95 14.09 -16.53
CA HIS A 380 11.31 13.57 -16.58
C HIS A 380 12.29 14.74 -16.45
N TYR A 381 13.30 14.57 -15.61
CA TYR A 381 14.34 15.56 -15.42
C TYR A 381 15.73 14.98 -15.66
N SER A 382 16.66 15.84 -16.04
CA SER A 382 18.09 15.55 -16.08
C SER A 382 18.89 16.65 -15.40
N VAL A 383 20.01 16.26 -14.78
CA VAL A 383 20.91 17.19 -14.06
C VAL A 383 22.15 17.45 -14.92
N GLY A 384 22.43 18.71 -15.20
CA GLY A 384 23.63 19.15 -15.93
C GLY A 384 24.34 20.34 -15.29
N GLU A 385 25.35 20.90 -15.97
CA GLU A 385 26.13 22.05 -15.47
C GLU A 385 25.27 23.31 -15.20
N GLY A 386 24.13 23.43 -15.89
CA GLY A 386 23.18 24.52 -15.71
C GLY A 386 22.14 24.27 -14.59
N GLY A 387 22.23 23.15 -13.88
CA GLY A 387 21.23 22.68 -12.93
C GLY A 387 20.27 21.65 -13.55
N LEU A 388 19.11 21.50 -12.90
CA LEU A 388 18.04 20.58 -13.31
C LEU A 388 17.26 21.15 -14.52
N THR A 389 16.98 20.29 -15.50
CA THR A 389 16.12 20.60 -16.64
C THR A 389 15.09 19.50 -16.87
N THR A 390 13.85 19.87 -17.18
CA THR A 390 12.76 18.94 -17.54
C THR A 390 12.56 18.91 -19.05
N ASP A 391 12.42 17.73 -19.65
CA ASP A 391 12.35 17.54 -21.10
C ASP A 391 11.08 16.83 -21.60
N GLU A 392 10.49 15.94 -20.81
CA GLU A 392 9.26 15.21 -21.15
C GLU A 392 8.26 15.20 -19.99
N ARG A 393 6.96 15.18 -20.30
CA ARG A 393 5.85 15.09 -19.33
C ARG A 393 4.99 13.87 -19.61
N PHE A 394 4.63 13.18 -18.53
CA PHE A 394 3.82 11.98 -18.52
C PHE A 394 2.58 12.24 -17.67
N SER A 395 1.39 12.00 -18.21
CA SER A 395 0.16 12.10 -17.44
C SER A 395 -0.47 10.72 -17.32
N THR A 396 -0.75 10.30 -16.08
CA THR A 396 -1.43 9.02 -15.81
C THR A 396 -2.91 9.06 -16.20
N ALA A 397 -3.46 10.25 -16.47
CA ALA A 397 -4.77 10.42 -17.08
C ALA A 397 -4.83 9.96 -18.56
N ASP A 398 -3.68 9.78 -19.23
CA ASP A 398 -3.66 9.23 -20.59
C ASP A 398 -3.95 7.71 -20.54
N PRO A 399 -5.07 7.23 -21.10
CA PRO A 399 -5.44 5.82 -21.05
C PRO A 399 -4.48 4.92 -21.84
N SER A 400 -3.62 5.48 -22.70
CA SER A 400 -2.56 4.70 -23.36
C SER A 400 -1.40 4.38 -22.42
N PHE A 401 -1.34 5.08 -21.29
CA PHE A 401 -0.22 5.04 -20.36
C PHE A 401 -0.40 4.04 -19.23
N LEU A 402 -1.61 3.70 -18.76
CA LEU A 402 -1.80 2.77 -17.63
C LEU A 402 -2.39 1.41 -18.04
N THR A 403 -2.18 0.39 -17.21
CA THR A 403 -2.68 -0.99 -17.39
C THR A 403 -4.13 -1.11 -16.93
N SER A 404 -4.52 -0.31 -15.95
CA SER A 404 -5.86 -0.23 -15.40
C SER A 404 -6.23 1.21 -15.07
N HIS A 405 -7.53 1.48 -14.99
CA HIS A 405 -8.06 2.67 -14.34
C HIS A 405 -8.37 2.33 -12.88
N GLY A 406 -7.96 3.20 -11.96
CA GLY A 406 -8.12 3.04 -10.51
C GLY A 406 -6.83 2.65 -9.79
N ALA A 407 -6.71 3.06 -8.54
CA ALA A 407 -5.46 2.96 -7.79
C ALA A 407 -5.00 1.51 -7.54
N PHE A 408 -5.91 0.58 -7.21
CA PHE A 408 -5.55 -0.82 -6.95
C PHE A 408 -5.63 -1.68 -8.21
N VAL A 409 -4.48 -1.89 -8.85
CA VAL A 409 -4.36 -2.70 -10.06
C VAL A 409 -4.40 -4.19 -9.72
N ARG A 410 -5.14 -4.96 -10.53
CA ARG A 410 -5.30 -6.41 -10.41
C ARG A 410 -4.68 -7.09 -11.63
N PRO A 411 -4.30 -8.39 -11.54
CA PRO A 411 -3.76 -9.10 -12.68
C PRO A 411 -4.65 -9.00 -13.93
N SER A 412 -4.09 -8.54 -15.05
CA SER A 412 -4.85 -8.39 -16.30
C SER A 412 -4.99 -9.69 -17.08
N GLY A 413 -4.05 -10.63 -16.87
CA GLY A 413 -4.06 -11.96 -17.49
C GLY A 413 -5.21 -12.84 -16.99
N ALA A 414 -5.63 -13.82 -17.81
CA ALA A 414 -6.51 -14.87 -17.31
C ALA A 414 -5.74 -15.77 -16.33
N PRO A 415 -6.40 -16.30 -15.26
CA PRO A 415 -5.77 -17.31 -14.43
C PRO A 415 -5.33 -18.51 -15.29
N PRO A 416 -4.22 -19.18 -14.95
CA PRO A 416 -3.72 -20.33 -15.70
C PRO A 416 -4.77 -21.44 -15.82
N ASP A 417 -4.68 -22.24 -16.88
CA ASP A 417 -5.45 -23.48 -16.97
C ASP A 417 -4.97 -24.44 -15.87
N VAL A 418 -5.83 -24.72 -14.90
CA VAL A 418 -5.50 -25.54 -13.73
C VAL A 418 -5.82 -27.03 -13.91
N ASP A 419 -6.31 -27.44 -15.09
CA ASP A 419 -6.64 -28.84 -15.41
C ASP A 419 -5.62 -29.46 -16.37
N GLN A 420 -4.33 -29.35 -16.04
CA GLN A 420 -3.24 -29.88 -16.89
C GLN A 420 -2.90 -31.35 -16.62
N SER A 421 -3.45 -31.94 -15.56
CA SER A 421 -3.18 -33.31 -15.14
C SER A 421 -4.37 -34.23 -15.32
N THR A 422 -4.09 -35.51 -15.56
CA THR A 422 -5.09 -36.60 -15.53
C THR A 422 -4.98 -37.46 -14.28
N TRP A 423 -4.09 -37.09 -13.35
CA TRP A 423 -3.92 -37.81 -12.10
C TRP A 423 -5.20 -37.76 -11.27
N SER A 424 -5.51 -38.87 -10.61
CA SER A 424 -6.63 -38.97 -9.67
C SER A 424 -6.28 -39.97 -8.56
N PRO A 425 -6.79 -39.75 -7.33
CA PRO A 425 -6.50 -40.63 -6.21
C PRO A 425 -7.06 -42.04 -6.46
N ALA A 426 -6.25 -43.06 -6.20
CA ALA A 426 -6.63 -44.46 -6.41
C ALA A 426 -7.60 -45.00 -5.33
N VAL A 427 -7.66 -44.33 -4.18
CA VAL A 427 -8.48 -44.70 -3.02
C VAL A 427 -9.48 -43.60 -2.69
N ALA A 428 -10.60 -43.98 -2.09
CA ALA A 428 -11.56 -43.04 -1.53
C ALA A 428 -10.97 -42.37 -0.29
N LYS A 429 -11.35 -41.12 -0.05
CA LYS A 429 -10.96 -40.36 1.13
C LYS A 429 -11.57 -40.95 2.41
N THR A 430 -10.83 -40.89 3.51
CA THR A 430 -11.29 -41.31 4.85
C THR A 430 -11.27 -40.24 5.94
N ASP A 431 -10.43 -39.22 5.76
CA ASP A 431 -10.15 -38.16 6.73
C ASP A 431 -9.33 -37.03 6.08
N THR A 432 -9.34 -35.86 6.73
CA THR A 432 -8.42 -34.74 6.47
C THR A 432 -7.47 -34.60 7.66
N TRP A 433 -6.20 -34.32 7.36
CA TRP A 433 -5.21 -33.83 8.32
C TRP A 433 -4.72 -32.46 7.89
N ALA A 434 -4.53 -31.54 8.84
CA ALA A 434 -4.13 -30.18 8.52
C ALA A 434 -2.96 -29.67 9.38
N LEU A 435 -2.03 -28.94 8.75
CA LEU A 435 -1.09 -28.06 9.44
C LEU A 435 -1.45 -26.62 9.11
N ILE A 436 -1.68 -25.81 10.15
CA ILE A 436 -1.94 -24.38 10.03
C ILE A 436 -0.88 -23.65 10.85
N ALA A 437 -0.09 -22.78 10.21
CA ALA A 437 1.02 -22.09 10.88
C ALA A 437 1.11 -20.62 10.49
N ALA A 438 1.28 -19.75 11.48
CA ALA A 438 1.80 -18.40 11.30
C ALA A 438 3.23 -18.39 11.85
N LEU A 439 4.22 -18.06 11.01
CA LEU A 439 5.64 -18.14 11.35
C LEU A 439 6.26 -16.79 11.75
N SER A 440 5.44 -15.75 11.89
CA SER A 440 5.87 -14.40 12.33
C SER A 440 5.27 -14.04 13.69
N SER A 441 5.96 -13.17 14.43
CA SER A 441 5.61 -12.73 15.78
C SER A 441 5.53 -11.21 15.89
N GLY A 442 4.95 -10.71 16.98
CA GLY A 442 4.80 -9.30 17.27
C GLY A 442 3.53 -8.69 16.70
N PHE A 443 3.03 -7.64 17.37
CA PHE A 443 1.75 -7.01 17.06
C PHE A 443 1.67 -6.42 15.65
N ALA A 444 2.78 -5.91 15.10
CA ALA A 444 2.82 -5.42 13.72
C ALA A 444 2.50 -6.52 12.68
N ASN A 445 2.66 -7.79 13.06
CA ASN A 445 2.40 -8.97 12.23
C ASN A 445 1.07 -9.65 12.58
N TYR A 446 0.13 -8.90 13.15
CA TYR A 446 -1.21 -9.36 13.54
C TYR A 446 -1.87 -10.22 12.44
N ARG A 447 -1.82 -9.73 11.18
CA ARG A 447 -2.41 -10.40 10.01
C ARG A 447 -2.04 -11.87 9.91
N HIS A 448 -0.77 -12.25 10.08
CA HIS A 448 -0.32 -13.63 9.85
C HIS A 448 -1.00 -14.62 10.80
N GLN A 449 -1.11 -14.26 12.08
CA GLN A 449 -1.76 -15.12 13.08
C GLN A 449 -3.28 -15.13 12.91
N SER A 450 -3.88 -13.98 12.57
CA SER A 450 -5.32 -13.91 12.29
C SER A 450 -5.74 -14.69 11.04
N ASP A 451 -4.91 -14.68 9.98
CA ASP A 451 -5.14 -15.43 8.75
C ASP A 451 -5.05 -16.95 9.02
N ALA A 452 -4.04 -17.37 9.79
CA ALA A 452 -3.93 -18.75 10.26
C ALA A 452 -5.17 -19.19 11.07
N LEU A 453 -5.63 -18.36 12.01
CA LEU A 453 -6.85 -18.62 12.77
C LEU A 453 -8.10 -18.69 11.88
N GLN A 454 -8.18 -17.86 10.85
CA GLN A 454 -9.29 -17.90 9.89
C GLN A 454 -9.32 -19.23 9.11
N GLN A 455 -8.17 -19.76 8.70
CA GLN A 455 -8.09 -21.09 8.06
C GLN A 455 -8.41 -22.23 9.02
N TYR A 456 -7.89 -22.16 10.26
CA TYR A 456 -8.21 -23.12 11.32
C TYR A 456 -9.73 -23.19 11.55
N ARG A 457 -10.39 -22.04 11.64
CA ARG A 457 -11.84 -21.94 11.78
C ARG A 457 -12.59 -22.58 10.60
N LEU A 458 -12.18 -22.32 9.35
CA LEU A 458 -12.84 -22.90 8.17
C LEU A 458 -12.81 -24.43 8.19
N LEU A 459 -11.69 -25.03 8.62
CA LEU A 459 -11.58 -26.49 8.79
C LEU A 459 -12.52 -27.01 9.88
N ARG A 460 -12.59 -26.32 11.02
CA ARG A 460 -13.47 -26.65 12.14
C ARG A 460 -14.95 -26.60 11.75
N GLU A 461 -15.35 -25.55 11.05
CA GLU A 461 -16.72 -25.39 10.55
C GLU A 461 -17.10 -26.45 9.50
N ALA A 462 -16.11 -26.95 8.74
CA ALA A 462 -16.29 -28.06 7.82
C ALA A 462 -16.29 -29.46 8.50
N GLY A 463 -16.00 -29.51 9.80
CA GLY A 463 -16.06 -30.72 10.63
C GLY A 463 -14.74 -31.45 10.85
N VAL A 464 -13.58 -30.83 10.54
CA VAL A 464 -12.27 -31.38 10.93
C VAL A 464 -12.08 -31.19 12.43
N GLU A 465 -11.84 -32.29 13.15
CA GLU A 465 -11.63 -32.29 14.60
C GLU A 465 -10.24 -31.74 14.97
N ASP A 466 -10.08 -31.21 16.19
CA ASP A 466 -8.81 -30.58 16.62
C ASP A 466 -7.64 -31.56 16.61
N ASP A 467 -7.87 -32.84 16.92
CA ASP A 467 -6.82 -33.86 16.90
C ASP A 467 -6.31 -34.22 15.48
N HIS A 468 -6.95 -33.66 14.44
CA HIS A 468 -6.56 -33.74 13.05
C HIS A 468 -5.96 -32.42 12.52
N ILE A 469 -5.87 -31.37 13.34
CA ILE A 469 -5.29 -30.08 12.98
C ILE A 469 -4.12 -29.78 13.91
N VAL A 470 -2.94 -29.49 13.37
CA VAL A 470 -1.84 -28.94 14.15
C VAL A 470 -1.81 -27.43 13.92
N LEU A 471 -2.04 -26.64 14.99
CA LEU A 471 -2.03 -25.18 14.93
C LEU A 471 -0.75 -24.60 15.58
N ILE A 472 -0.06 -23.74 14.83
CA ILE A 472 1.19 -23.08 15.25
C ILE A 472 1.03 -21.57 15.14
N LEU A 473 1.15 -20.85 16.26
CA LEU A 473 1.06 -19.38 16.33
C LEU A 473 2.14 -18.84 17.27
N ALA A 474 2.55 -17.58 17.15
CA ALA A 474 3.34 -16.93 18.19
C ALA A 474 2.59 -16.85 19.52
N ASP A 475 1.26 -16.66 19.45
CA ASP A 475 0.35 -16.55 20.59
C ASP A 475 0.71 -15.35 21.49
N ASP A 476 1.03 -14.22 20.86
CA ASP A 476 1.50 -12.99 21.50
C ASP A 476 0.56 -11.78 21.30
N LEU A 477 -0.50 -11.91 20.50
CA LEU A 477 -1.40 -10.79 20.15
C LEU A 477 -2.47 -10.48 21.21
N VAL A 478 -3.00 -11.49 21.90
CA VAL A 478 -4.18 -11.33 22.76
C VAL A 478 -3.92 -10.48 24.01
N ASP A 479 -2.70 -10.53 24.52
CA ASP A 479 -2.26 -9.80 25.70
C ASP A 479 -1.33 -8.62 25.35
N ASP A 480 -1.14 -8.32 24.06
CA ASP A 480 -0.28 -7.22 23.63
C ASP A 480 -0.86 -5.86 24.06
N PRO A 481 -0.09 -4.96 24.67
CA PRO A 481 -0.56 -3.64 25.07
C PRO A 481 -1.10 -2.77 23.93
N ALA A 482 -0.71 -3.03 22.68
CA ALA A 482 -1.21 -2.34 21.50
C ALA A 482 -2.57 -2.89 21.01
N ASN A 483 -2.98 -4.06 21.50
CA ASN A 483 -4.30 -4.62 21.19
C ASN A 483 -5.38 -3.95 22.07
N ASN A 484 -6.16 -3.04 21.51
CA ASN A 484 -7.26 -2.40 22.26
C ASN A 484 -8.43 -3.37 22.56
N LEU A 485 -8.45 -4.54 21.93
CA LEU A 485 -9.43 -5.61 22.14
C LEU A 485 -8.78 -6.81 22.83
N LEU A 486 -8.28 -6.59 24.05
CA LEU A 486 -7.60 -7.61 24.85
C LEU A 486 -8.39 -8.93 24.94
N GLY A 487 -7.72 -10.03 24.64
CA GLY A 487 -8.29 -11.38 24.65
C GLY A 487 -8.99 -11.80 23.35
N GLU A 488 -9.13 -10.91 22.36
CA GLU A 488 -9.77 -11.19 21.07
C GLU A 488 -8.76 -11.11 19.91
N ILE A 489 -8.93 -11.98 18.90
CA ILE A 489 -8.27 -11.84 17.59
C ILE A 489 -9.31 -11.81 16.48
N ARG A 490 -9.29 -10.81 15.59
CA ARG A 490 -10.23 -10.65 14.47
C ARG A 490 -9.49 -10.67 13.15
N ASN A 491 -10.02 -11.31 12.12
CA ASN A 491 -9.42 -11.28 10.78
C ASN A 491 -10.06 -10.23 9.85
N ALA A 492 -10.97 -9.40 10.35
CA ALA A 492 -11.60 -8.31 9.61
C ALA A 492 -12.05 -7.20 10.57
N PRO A 493 -12.13 -5.95 10.11
CA PRO A 493 -12.76 -4.87 10.87
C PRO A 493 -14.18 -5.25 11.28
N GLU A 494 -14.51 -5.02 12.56
CA GLU A 494 -15.78 -5.45 13.17
C GLU A 494 -16.09 -6.97 13.05
N GLY A 495 -15.07 -7.78 12.76
CA GLY A 495 -15.17 -9.23 12.65
C GLY A 495 -15.41 -9.92 14.00
N GLU A 496 -15.63 -11.24 13.95
CA GLU A 496 -15.76 -12.04 15.16
C GLU A 496 -14.41 -12.45 15.74
N ASP A 497 -14.41 -12.78 17.02
CA ASP A 497 -13.23 -13.32 17.71
C ASP A 497 -12.94 -14.75 17.23
N LEU A 498 -11.76 -14.92 16.64
CA LEU A 498 -11.22 -16.19 16.14
C LEU A 498 -10.34 -16.91 17.17
N TYR A 499 -9.93 -16.23 18.26
CA TYR A 499 -9.07 -16.82 19.27
C TYR A 499 -9.85 -17.75 20.22
N ALA A 500 -11.09 -17.38 20.55
CA ALA A 500 -11.93 -18.16 21.45
C ALA A 500 -12.12 -19.61 20.97
N GLY A 501 -11.52 -20.55 21.72
CA GLY A 501 -11.66 -21.99 21.47
C GLY A 501 -10.66 -22.58 20.48
N ALA A 502 -9.67 -21.80 20.02
CA ALA A 502 -8.56 -22.33 19.23
C ALA A 502 -7.63 -23.22 20.09
N GLU A 503 -7.31 -24.41 19.59
CA GLU A 503 -6.34 -25.33 20.23
C GLU A 503 -4.95 -25.12 19.63
N ILE A 504 -4.12 -24.30 20.28
CA ILE A 504 -2.75 -24.01 19.83
C ILE A 504 -1.79 -25.10 20.32
N ASP A 505 -1.24 -25.89 19.40
CA ASP A 505 -0.32 -26.98 19.72
C ASP A 505 1.10 -26.49 19.99
N TYR A 506 1.56 -25.50 19.21
CA TYR A 506 2.94 -25.02 19.27
C TYR A 506 3.03 -23.49 19.19
N ARG A 507 4.08 -22.98 19.85
CA ARG A 507 4.58 -21.61 19.66
C ARG A 507 5.87 -21.61 18.85
N LEU A 508 6.33 -20.45 18.41
CA LEU A 508 7.48 -20.28 17.49
C LEU A 508 8.86 -20.72 18.02
N GLY A 509 8.95 -21.33 19.20
CA GLY A 509 10.18 -21.97 19.68
C GLY A 509 10.57 -23.27 18.95
N LEU A 510 10.16 -23.42 17.68
CA LEU A 510 10.36 -24.57 16.82
C LEU A 510 11.55 -24.36 15.88
N SER A 511 12.25 -25.45 15.55
CA SER A 511 13.18 -25.47 14.43
C SER A 511 12.46 -25.75 13.10
N ALA A 512 13.08 -25.40 11.97
CA ALA A 512 12.62 -25.81 10.65
C ALA A 512 12.50 -27.34 10.57
N ASN A 513 13.44 -28.07 11.16
CA ASN A 513 13.38 -29.52 11.26
C ASN A 513 12.20 -30.01 12.15
N ASP A 514 11.78 -29.27 13.16
CA ASP A 514 10.57 -29.60 13.92
C ASP A 514 9.30 -29.44 13.07
N LEU A 515 9.21 -28.41 12.21
CA LEU A 515 8.11 -28.30 11.24
C LEU A 515 8.08 -29.50 10.27
N ALA A 516 9.25 -29.92 9.77
CA ALA A 516 9.35 -31.11 8.91
C ALA A 516 8.86 -32.38 9.62
N LYS A 517 9.22 -32.57 10.90
CA LYS A 517 8.71 -33.67 11.72
C LYS A 517 7.20 -33.62 11.92
N ILE A 518 6.62 -32.44 12.13
CA ILE A 518 5.18 -32.26 12.25
C ILE A 518 4.49 -32.69 10.95
N ILE A 519 4.97 -32.23 9.78
CA ILE A 519 4.41 -32.58 8.47
C ILE A 519 4.54 -34.08 8.20
N THR A 520 5.70 -34.67 8.48
CA THR A 520 5.99 -36.08 8.22
C THR A 520 5.43 -37.03 9.28
N GLY A 521 4.88 -36.52 10.38
CA GLY A 521 4.35 -37.34 11.47
C GLY A 521 5.41 -38.03 12.33
N GLU A 522 6.62 -37.47 12.42
CA GLU A 522 7.68 -37.97 13.29
C GLU A 522 7.52 -37.40 14.71
N VAL A 523 6.99 -38.24 15.60
CA VAL A 523 6.88 -37.89 17.03
C VAL A 523 8.28 -37.79 17.66
N SER A 524 8.53 -36.65 18.32
CA SER A 524 9.78 -36.44 19.06
C SER A 524 9.52 -35.79 20.42
N ALA A 525 10.59 -35.55 21.19
CA ALA A 525 10.46 -34.87 22.49
C ALA A 525 10.05 -33.38 22.34
N THR A 526 10.41 -32.74 21.23
CA THR A 526 10.04 -31.36 20.89
C THR A 526 8.72 -31.29 20.13
N THR A 527 8.36 -32.36 19.40
CA THR A 527 7.15 -32.46 18.58
C THR A 527 6.28 -33.67 18.97
N PRO A 528 5.62 -33.66 20.15
CA PRO A 528 4.76 -34.77 20.58
C PRO A 528 3.44 -34.88 19.79
N THR A 529 2.91 -33.76 19.30
CA THR A 529 1.72 -33.68 18.43
C THR A 529 2.15 -33.46 16.98
N VAL A 530 1.76 -34.35 16.08
CA VAL A 530 2.20 -34.32 14.67
C VAL A 530 1.07 -34.80 13.77
N LEU A 531 1.17 -34.56 12.46
CA LEU A 531 0.20 -35.13 11.52
C LEU A 531 0.31 -36.66 11.50
N SER A 532 -0.81 -37.37 11.50
CA SER A 532 -0.83 -38.83 11.37
C SER A 532 -1.67 -39.33 10.18
N PRO A 533 -1.43 -38.83 8.95
CA PRO A 533 -2.20 -39.21 7.78
C PRO A 533 -1.86 -40.64 7.32
N SER A 534 -2.81 -41.21 6.59
CA SER A 534 -2.76 -42.54 5.96
C SER A 534 -2.86 -42.44 4.43
N ALA A 535 -2.77 -43.57 3.73
CA ALA A 535 -2.92 -43.64 2.28
C ALA A 535 -4.25 -43.08 1.74
N SER A 536 -5.30 -43.01 2.58
CA SER A 536 -6.62 -42.48 2.24
C SER A 536 -6.92 -41.09 2.82
N SER A 537 -5.94 -40.46 3.46
CA SER A 537 -6.08 -39.15 4.08
C SER A 537 -5.71 -38.03 3.10
N ASP A 538 -6.53 -37.00 3.02
CA ASP A 538 -6.14 -35.74 2.37
C ASP A 538 -5.35 -34.88 3.37
N VAL A 539 -4.32 -34.18 2.90
CA VAL A 539 -3.49 -33.29 3.72
C VAL A 539 -3.68 -31.85 3.27
N TYR A 540 -3.99 -30.95 4.21
CA TYR A 540 -4.05 -29.51 3.98
C TYR A 540 -2.92 -28.83 4.74
N VAL A 541 -2.18 -27.93 4.08
CA VAL A 541 -1.14 -27.14 4.74
C VAL A 541 -1.37 -25.69 4.42
N TYR A 542 -1.49 -24.85 5.44
CA TYR A 542 -1.52 -23.40 5.31
C TYR A 542 -0.40 -22.80 6.15
N ILE A 543 0.47 -22.00 5.53
CA ILE A 543 1.56 -21.31 6.21
C ILE A 543 1.53 -19.84 5.82
N ALA A 544 1.49 -18.96 6.83
CA ALA A 544 1.58 -17.52 6.70
C ALA A 544 2.85 -16.97 7.37
N GLY A 545 3.42 -15.90 6.83
CA GLY A 545 4.53 -15.19 7.46
C GLY A 545 5.29 -14.27 6.50
N HIS A 546 6.30 -13.58 7.02
CA HIS A 546 7.28 -12.88 6.18
C HIS A 546 8.08 -13.86 5.34
N GLY A 547 8.36 -13.52 4.08
CA GLY A 547 9.05 -14.41 3.17
C GLY A 547 10.05 -13.70 2.26
N GLY A 548 11.03 -14.46 1.82
CA GLY A 548 12.03 -14.07 0.82
C GLY A 548 12.28 -15.21 -0.15
N THR A 549 13.30 -15.07 -0.98
CA THR A 549 13.67 -16.09 -1.97
C THR A 549 14.13 -17.42 -1.36
N ASP A 550 14.61 -17.40 -0.10
CA ASP A 550 15.07 -18.58 0.63
C ASP A 550 13.95 -19.32 1.39
N GLY A 551 12.74 -18.73 1.49
CA GLY A 551 11.60 -19.29 2.21
C GLY A 551 11.04 -18.36 3.29
N ILE A 552 10.48 -18.95 4.36
CA ILE A 552 9.84 -18.22 5.46
C ILE A 552 10.66 -18.40 6.74
N PRO A 553 11.27 -17.33 7.27
CA PRO A 553 11.96 -17.40 8.56
C PRO A 553 10.99 -17.64 9.71
N ILE A 554 11.38 -18.47 10.67
CA ILE A 554 10.58 -18.78 11.86
C ILE A 554 10.87 -17.73 12.93
N GLY A 555 9.84 -16.99 13.33
CA GLY A 555 9.96 -15.90 14.32
C GLY A 555 10.31 -14.54 13.73
N ALA A 556 10.08 -14.32 12.42
CA ALA A 556 10.31 -13.01 11.81
C ALA A 556 9.42 -11.93 12.46
N GLU A 557 10.01 -10.80 12.83
CA GLU A 557 9.30 -9.63 13.39
C GLU A 557 9.11 -8.52 12.34
N THR A 558 9.91 -8.53 11.27
CA THR A 558 9.88 -7.50 10.22
C THR A 558 9.92 -8.10 8.81
N ALA A 559 9.54 -7.31 7.81
CA ALA A 559 9.73 -7.69 6.41
C ALA A 559 11.22 -7.87 6.05
N GLU A 560 12.10 -7.09 6.68
CA GLU A 560 13.55 -7.22 6.58
C GLU A 560 14.03 -8.60 7.04
N ASP A 561 13.52 -9.08 8.18
CA ASP A 561 13.79 -10.44 8.65
C ASP A 561 13.34 -11.47 7.61
N GLY A 562 12.17 -11.27 6.99
CA GLY A 562 11.66 -12.10 5.90
C GLY A 562 12.60 -12.22 4.72
N ILE A 563 13.08 -11.07 4.24
CA ILE A 563 13.89 -10.97 3.02
C ILE A 563 15.32 -11.47 3.26
N PHE A 564 15.91 -11.14 4.41
CA PHE A 564 17.32 -11.46 4.73
C PHE A 564 17.48 -12.63 5.70
N GLY A 565 16.40 -13.32 6.06
CA GLY A 565 16.37 -14.48 6.95
C GLY A 565 16.35 -14.17 8.46
N GLY A 566 16.52 -12.91 8.86
CA GLY A 566 16.45 -12.47 10.27
C GLY A 566 17.48 -13.11 11.22
N GLY A 567 18.51 -13.77 10.66
CA GLY A 567 19.47 -14.59 11.41
C GLY A 567 18.89 -15.84 12.07
N GLY A 568 17.62 -16.17 11.81
CA GLY A 568 16.89 -17.31 12.36
C GLY A 568 16.94 -18.56 11.48
N GLU A 569 16.18 -19.60 11.87
CA GLU A 569 15.98 -20.76 11.00
C GLU A 569 14.90 -20.47 9.95
N VAL A 570 15.09 -20.97 8.74
CA VAL A 570 14.19 -20.74 7.60
C VAL A 570 13.48 -22.03 7.23
N PHE A 571 12.15 -21.97 7.14
CA PHE A 571 11.36 -23.01 6.50
C PHE A 571 11.47 -22.83 4.98
N SER A 572 12.30 -23.65 4.35
CA SER A 572 12.69 -23.50 2.94
C SER A 572 11.79 -24.27 1.96
N PRO A 573 11.78 -23.89 0.66
CA PRO A 573 11.13 -24.66 -0.40
C PRO A 573 11.52 -26.13 -0.43
N ASP A 574 12.81 -26.42 -0.31
CA ASP A 574 13.35 -27.78 -0.30
C ASP A 574 12.77 -28.59 0.87
N LEU A 575 12.65 -28.00 2.06
CA LEU A 575 12.18 -28.69 3.25
C LEU A 575 10.69 -29.06 3.16
N LEU A 576 9.85 -28.16 2.62
CA LEU A 576 8.44 -28.46 2.32
C LEU A 576 8.35 -29.61 1.31
N ARG A 577 9.07 -29.49 0.19
CA ARG A 577 9.10 -30.50 -0.88
C ARG A 577 9.51 -31.86 -0.34
N GLU A 578 10.60 -31.94 0.41
CA GLU A 578 11.12 -33.18 0.98
C GLU A 578 10.15 -33.82 1.97
N SER A 579 9.48 -33.02 2.80
CA SER A 579 8.46 -33.49 3.72
C SER A 579 7.27 -34.11 2.98
N LEU A 580 6.81 -33.49 1.90
CA LEU A 580 5.75 -34.02 1.04
C LEU A 580 6.22 -35.28 0.28
N CYS A 581 7.47 -35.32 -0.18
CA CYS A 581 8.05 -36.51 -0.78
C CYS A 581 8.13 -37.68 0.21
N ALA A 582 8.48 -37.45 1.46
CA ALA A 582 8.51 -38.47 2.52
C ALA A 582 7.11 -39.07 2.74
N LEU A 583 6.07 -38.25 2.86
CA LEU A 583 4.68 -38.74 2.92
C LEU A 583 4.29 -39.58 1.69
N ALA A 584 4.90 -39.32 0.52
CA ALA A 584 4.58 -40.02 -0.72
C ALA A 584 5.20 -41.41 -0.72
N ALA A 585 6.50 -41.45 -0.36
CA ALA A 585 7.29 -42.66 -0.33
C ALA A 585 6.75 -43.69 0.68
N GLU A 586 6.06 -43.23 1.72
CA GLU A 586 5.47 -44.06 2.77
C GLU A 586 3.99 -44.41 2.54
N ASP A 587 3.38 -44.00 1.42
CA ASP A 587 1.94 -44.12 1.16
C ASP A 587 1.08 -43.51 2.29
N ARG A 588 1.46 -42.31 2.77
CA ARG A 588 0.81 -41.62 3.91
C ARG A 588 0.00 -40.39 3.51
N ARG A 589 -0.40 -40.30 2.25
CA ARG A 589 -1.44 -39.36 1.81
C ARG A 589 -2.15 -39.90 0.58
N ARG A 590 -3.39 -39.45 0.41
CA ARG A 590 -4.18 -39.57 -0.81
C ARG A 590 -3.92 -38.39 -1.75
N ARG A 591 -3.96 -37.17 -1.23
CA ARG A 591 -3.76 -35.88 -1.91
C ARG A 591 -3.20 -34.87 -0.92
N ALA A 592 -2.49 -33.84 -1.38
CA ALA A 592 -2.22 -32.65 -0.58
C ALA A 592 -2.60 -31.35 -1.30
N VAL A 593 -3.14 -30.40 -0.54
CA VAL A 593 -3.31 -29.01 -0.98
C VAL A 593 -2.52 -28.13 -0.01
N VAL A 594 -1.55 -27.41 -0.56
CA VAL A 594 -0.69 -26.50 0.21
C VAL A 594 -1.01 -25.07 -0.19
N VAL A 595 -1.05 -24.18 0.79
CA VAL A 595 -1.25 -22.75 0.63
C VAL A 595 -0.13 -22.05 1.37
N ILE A 596 0.64 -21.22 0.67
CA ILE A 596 1.69 -20.40 1.27
C ILE A 596 1.33 -18.93 1.09
N GLU A 597 1.08 -18.23 2.19
CA GLU A 597 0.97 -16.78 2.21
C GLU A 597 2.29 -16.18 2.72
N SER A 598 3.05 -15.62 1.79
CA SER A 598 4.21 -14.79 2.10
C SER A 598 4.64 -14.01 0.85
N CYS A 599 5.44 -12.96 1.06
CA CYS A 599 6.22 -12.37 -0.01
C CYS A 599 7.08 -13.44 -0.68
N TYR A 600 7.19 -13.41 -2.01
CA TYR A 600 7.92 -14.38 -2.81
C TYR A 600 7.43 -15.84 -2.68
N SER A 601 6.25 -16.11 -2.11
CA SER A 601 5.74 -17.46 -1.84
C SER A 601 5.78 -18.44 -3.03
N GLY A 602 5.80 -17.94 -4.27
CA GLY A 602 6.03 -18.74 -5.48
C GLY A 602 7.31 -19.58 -5.48
N VAL A 603 8.33 -19.23 -4.67
CA VAL A 603 9.57 -20.04 -4.54
C VAL A 603 9.33 -21.44 -4.00
N PHE A 604 8.25 -21.66 -3.22
CA PHE A 604 7.86 -22.99 -2.76
C PHE A 604 7.30 -23.87 -3.89
N GLY A 605 6.89 -23.26 -5.00
CA GLY A 605 6.43 -23.92 -6.20
C GLY A 605 7.56 -24.19 -7.20
N ASP A 606 8.30 -23.14 -7.52
CA ASP A 606 9.27 -23.09 -8.61
C ASP A 606 10.48 -24.01 -8.37
N ALA A 607 10.76 -24.88 -9.34
CA ALA A 607 11.85 -25.84 -9.28
C ALA A 607 13.25 -25.20 -9.15
N SER A 608 13.45 -23.99 -9.66
CA SER A 608 14.72 -23.26 -9.59
C SER A 608 15.12 -22.83 -8.17
N TYR A 609 14.13 -22.73 -7.27
CA TYR A 609 14.32 -22.46 -5.84
C TYR A 609 14.28 -23.74 -4.98
N GLY A 610 14.19 -24.92 -5.61
CA GLY A 610 14.00 -26.18 -4.89
C GLY A 610 12.53 -26.47 -4.51
N GLY A 611 11.58 -25.70 -5.04
CA GLY A 611 10.14 -25.88 -4.82
C GLY A 611 9.57 -27.17 -5.42
N ILE A 612 8.29 -27.42 -5.14
CA ILE A 612 7.65 -28.73 -5.36
C ILE A 612 7.69 -29.24 -6.81
N GLU A 613 7.80 -28.36 -7.80
CA GLU A 613 7.91 -28.74 -9.23
C GLU A 613 9.21 -29.47 -9.55
N ARG A 614 10.21 -29.37 -8.67
CA ARG A 614 11.43 -30.17 -8.77
C ARG A 614 11.17 -31.66 -8.54
N GLY A 615 10.08 -32.04 -7.88
CA GLY A 615 9.74 -33.43 -7.59
C GLY A 615 10.61 -34.09 -6.49
N CYS A 616 10.56 -35.42 -6.44
CA CYS A 616 11.24 -36.25 -5.44
C CYS A 616 12.48 -36.95 -6.01
N GLY A 617 13.40 -37.32 -5.10
CA GLY A 617 14.67 -38.01 -5.42
C GLY A 617 15.90 -37.11 -5.30
N ASP A 618 17.09 -37.69 -5.48
CA ASP A 618 18.37 -36.98 -5.44
C ASP A 618 18.68 -36.39 -6.84
N GLY A 619 18.36 -35.11 -7.09
CA GLY A 619 18.68 -34.43 -8.36
C GLY A 619 17.50 -33.65 -8.96
N ASP A 620 17.52 -33.42 -10.28
CA ASP A 620 16.42 -32.76 -11.03
C ASP A 620 15.33 -33.79 -11.37
N GLY A 621 14.34 -33.97 -10.49
CA GLY A 621 13.05 -34.61 -10.80
C GLY A 621 13.07 -36.06 -11.24
N GLU A 622 13.58 -36.97 -10.42
CA GLU A 622 13.47 -38.41 -10.70
C GLU A 622 12.02 -38.92 -10.66
N LEU A 623 11.19 -38.36 -9.77
CA LEU A 623 9.77 -38.71 -9.62
C LEU A 623 8.91 -37.46 -9.41
N PRO A 624 7.82 -37.25 -10.17
CA PRO A 624 6.92 -36.13 -9.94
C PRO A 624 6.19 -36.27 -8.60
N LEU A 625 5.88 -35.14 -7.96
CA LEU A 625 5.10 -35.11 -6.73
C LEU A 625 3.60 -35.20 -7.06
N GLU A 626 3.13 -36.40 -7.37
CA GLU A 626 1.73 -36.63 -7.76
C GLU A 626 0.74 -36.29 -6.64
N GLY A 627 -0.41 -35.74 -7.06
CA GLY A 627 -1.53 -35.43 -6.18
C GLY A 627 -1.32 -34.27 -5.22
N VAL A 628 -0.35 -33.40 -5.49
CA VAL A 628 -0.07 -32.22 -4.69
C VAL A 628 -0.34 -30.97 -5.52
N ALA A 629 -1.20 -30.09 -5.01
CA ALA A 629 -1.39 -28.74 -5.53
C ALA A 629 -0.83 -27.74 -4.51
N LEU A 630 -0.12 -26.71 -4.99
CA LEU A 630 0.37 -25.63 -4.14
C LEU A 630 -0.13 -24.29 -4.70
N LEU A 631 -0.85 -23.55 -3.86
CA LEU A 631 -1.34 -22.20 -4.12
C LEU A 631 -0.47 -21.22 -3.34
N THR A 632 -0.15 -20.09 -3.92
CA THR A 632 0.68 -19.06 -3.28
C THR A 632 0.02 -17.70 -3.38
N ALA A 633 0.26 -16.85 -2.38
CA ALA A 633 -0.24 -15.48 -2.37
C ALA A 633 0.38 -14.62 -3.48
N ALA A 634 1.63 -14.91 -3.82
CA ALA A 634 2.44 -14.19 -4.80
C ALA A 634 3.23 -15.18 -5.68
N ASN A 635 3.72 -14.71 -6.83
CA ASN A 635 4.74 -15.45 -7.57
C ASN A 635 6.13 -15.34 -6.88
N GLY A 636 7.17 -15.92 -7.48
CA GLY A 636 8.53 -15.95 -6.90
C GLY A 636 9.34 -14.65 -7.02
N ARG A 637 8.75 -13.56 -7.53
CA ARG A 637 9.41 -12.27 -7.83
C ARG A 637 8.61 -11.05 -7.36
N GLU A 638 7.53 -11.24 -6.63
CA GLU A 638 6.69 -10.17 -6.10
C GLU A 638 6.23 -10.49 -4.67
N VAL A 639 5.55 -9.55 -4.04
CA VAL A 639 5.16 -9.65 -2.64
C VAL A 639 3.67 -10.00 -2.45
N SER A 640 3.31 -10.42 -1.24
CA SER A 640 1.92 -10.45 -0.77
C SER A 640 1.56 -9.10 -0.13
N TYR A 641 0.26 -8.84 0.07
CA TYR A 641 -0.22 -7.53 0.49
C TYR A 641 -1.18 -7.65 1.65
N ALA A 642 -1.01 -6.77 2.63
CA ALA A 642 -2.04 -6.57 3.64
C ALA A 642 -3.39 -6.18 2.99
N GLY A 643 -4.48 -6.73 3.52
CA GLY A 643 -5.81 -6.61 2.94
C GLY A 643 -6.68 -5.56 3.61
N ALA A 644 -6.82 -5.60 4.93
CA ALA A 644 -7.63 -4.66 5.70
C ALA A 644 -6.89 -4.17 6.95
N TYR A 645 -6.98 -2.87 7.19
CA TYR A 645 -6.55 -2.22 8.42
C TYR A 645 -7.76 -2.04 9.35
N ASP A 646 -7.58 -2.22 10.65
CA ASP A 646 -8.63 -1.96 11.65
C ASP A 646 -8.17 -0.85 12.60
N GLY A 647 -8.81 0.32 12.59
CA GLY A 647 -8.45 1.40 13.52
C GLY A 647 -8.67 1.04 15.00
N GLN A 648 -9.54 0.07 15.31
CA GLN A 648 -9.71 -0.42 16.68
C GLN A 648 -8.54 -1.32 17.11
N ILE A 649 -7.95 -2.07 16.19
CA ILE A 649 -6.76 -2.89 16.41
C ILE A 649 -5.69 -2.35 15.46
N PRO A 650 -4.92 -1.30 15.85
CA PRO A 650 -4.15 -0.43 14.94
C PRO A 650 -3.02 -1.18 14.21
N ALA A 651 -3.43 -2.05 13.29
CA ALA A 651 -2.68 -3.10 12.65
C ALA A 651 -3.45 -3.62 11.44
N TRP A 652 -2.72 -4.24 10.52
CA TRP A 652 -3.30 -5.03 9.44
C TRP A 652 -3.87 -6.33 10.02
N VAL A 653 -5.16 -6.58 9.80
CA VAL A 653 -5.88 -7.74 10.37
C VAL A 653 -6.03 -8.90 9.40
N ASN A 654 -5.56 -8.78 8.15
CA ASN A 654 -5.47 -9.89 7.21
C ASN A 654 -4.52 -9.56 6.05
N ASP A 655 -4.09 -10.59 5.34
CA ASP A 655 -3.56 -10.51 3.98
C ASP A 655 -4.68 -10.54 2.93
N ALA A 656 -4.55 -9.76 1.87
CA ALA A 656 -5.53 -9.65 0.80
C ALA A 656 -5.78 -10.99 0.09
N PHE A 657 -4.74 -11.76 -0.20
CA PHE A 657 -4.89 -13.10 -0.77
C PHE A 657 -5.55 -14.05 0.23
N SER A 658 -5.08 -14.07 1.49
CA SER A 658 -5.64 -14.97 2.51
C SER A 658 -7.12 -14.71 2.76
N ARG A 659 -7.51 -13.43 2.86
CA ARG A 659 -8.90 -13.02 2.98
C ARG A 659 -9.71 -13.45 1.76
N ASN A 660 -9.25 -13.11 0.55
CA ASN A 660 -9.95 -13.48 -0.68
C ASN A 660 -10.11 -15.00 -0.81
N LEU A 661 -9.09 -15.78 -0.43
CA LEU A 661 -9.12 -17.23 -0.43
C LEU A 661 -10.13 -17.75 0.60
N ALA A 662 -10.06 -17.27 1.85
CA ALA A 662 -10.97 -17.65 2.93
C ALA A 662 -12.43 -17.37 2.57
N ASP A 663 -12.71 -16.16 2.07
CA ASP A 663 -14.04 -15.77 1.61
C ASP A 663 -14.53 -16.71 0.51
N ASN A 664 -13.70 -17.01 -0.49
CA ASN A 664 -14.09 -17.91 -1.58
C ASN A 664 -14.28 -19.37 -1.15
N LEU A 665 -13.50 -19.86 -0.18
CA LEU A 665 -13.67 -21.18 0.43
C LEU A 665 -14.98 -21.27 1.24
N ALA A 666 -15.35 -20.20 1.95
CA ALA A 666 -16.54 -20.16 2.80
C ALA A 666 -17.86 -20.05 2.01
N LEU A 667 -17.82 -19.60 0.75
CA LEU A 667 -19.03 -19.29 -0.03
C LEU A 667 -19.94 -20.50 -0.29
N ASP A 668 -19.39 -21.61 -0.78
CA ASP A 668 -20.16 -22.81 -1.11
C ASP A 668 -19.23 -24.05 -1.18
N PRO A 669 -19.48 -25.11 -0.37
CA PRO A 669 -18.66 -26.32 -0.37
C PRO A 669 -18.67 -27.09 -1.69
N GLU A 670 -19.65 -26.87 -2.57
CA GLU A 670 -19.70 -27.50 -3.90
C GLU A 670 -18.86 -26.76 -4.94
N ARG A 671 -18.24 -25.63 -4.61
CA ARG A 671 -17.28 -24.98 -5.51
C ARG A 671 -16.07 -25.87 -5.74
N SER A 672 -15.51 -25.80 -6.95
CA SER A 672 -14.24 -26.45 -7.23
C SER A 672 -13.07 -25.59 -6.78
N LEU A 673 -11.91 -26.20 -6.50
CA LEU A 673 -10.68 -25.45 -6.23
C LEU A 673 -10.25 -24.59 -7.42
N ALA A 674 -10.60 -24.98 -8.65
CA ALA A 674 -10.41 -24.14 -9.82
C ALA A 674 -11.20 -22.84 -9.75
N ASP A 675 -12.48 -22.90 -9.34
CA ASP A 675 -13.33 -21.71 -9.18
C ASP A 675 -12.83 -20.82 -8.03
N VAL A 676 -12.43 -21.43 -6.90
CA VAL A 676 -11.89 -20.71 -5.75
C VAL A 676 -10.60 -19.97 -6.13
N TYR A 677 -9.67 -20.66 -6.80
CA TYR A 677 -8.43 -20.04 -7.25
C TYR A 677 -8.68 -18.92 -8.27
N ALA A 678 -9.54 -19.16 -9.26
CA ALA A 678 -9.82 -18.17 -10.31
C ALA A 678 -10.40 -16.86 -9.74
N ASP A 679 -11.29 -16.95 -8.75
CA ASP A 679 -11.87 -15.77 -8.11
C ASP A 679 -10.89 -15.09 -7.15
N THR A 680 -10.08 -15.88 -6.42
CA THR A 680 -9.02 -15.35 -5.56
C THR A 680 -7.96 -14.59 -6.38
N TYR A 681 -7.53 -15.16 -7.51
CA TYR A 681 -6.61 -14.55 -8.46
C TYR A 681 -7.16 -13.21 -8.97
N ARG A 682 -8.44 -13.17 -9.37
CA ARG A 682 -9.07 -11.96 -9.89
C ARG A 682 -9.33 -10.91 -8.83
N ALA A 683 -9.49 -11.29 -7.57
CA ALA A 683 -9.80 -10.36 -6.48
C ALA A 683 -8.55 -9.72 -5.87
N THR A 684 -7.38 -10.37 -5.98
CA THR A 684 -6.14 -9.93 -5.34
C THR A 684 -5.48 -8.81 -6.15
N ALA A 685 -5.32 -7.63 -5.54
CA ALA A 685 -4.70 -6.47 -6.16
C ALA A 685 -3.22 -6.34 -5.78
N GLY A 686 -2.37 -6.09 -6.77
CA GLY A 686 -0.92 -5.91 -6.62
C GLY A 686 -0.10 -7.20 -6.60
N SER A 687 -0.73 -8.37 -6.64
CA SER A 687 -0.03 -9.65 -6.65
C SER A 687 -0.68 -10.63 -7.63
N HIS A 688 0.09 -11.61 -8.10
CA HIS A 688 -0.36 -12.72 -8.92
C HIS A 688 -0.38 -14.01 -8.09
N PRO A 689 -1.51 -14.33 -7.43
CA PRO A 689 -1.69 -15.63 -6.82
C PRO A 689 -1.37 -16.75 -7.82
N SER A 690 -0.52 -17.70 -7.44
CA SER A 690 0.00 -18.69 -8.37
C SER A 690 -0.39 -20.11 -7.96
N VAL A 691 -0.47 -21.02 -8.93
CA VAL A 691 -0.68 -22.46 -8.68
C VAL A 691 0.42 -23.24 -9.36
N TYR A 692 1.01 -24.17 -8.61
CA TYR A 692 2.17 -24.94 -9.04
C TYR A 692 1.87 -26.42 -9.11
N ASN A 693 2.72 -27.14 -9.84
CA ASN A 693 2.64 -28.60 -10.03
C ASN A 693 1.36 -29.06 -10.77
N LEU A 694 0.81 -28.19 -11.62
CA LEU A 694 -0.45 -28.43 -12.35
C LEU A 694 -0.43 -29.68 -13.25
N ALA A 695 0.75 -30.10 -13.73
CA ALA A 695 0.91 -31.33 -14.51
C ALA A 695 0.69 -32.61 -13.68
N HIS A 696 0.78 -32.54 -12.36
CA HIS A 696 0.78 -33.70 -11.45
C HIS A 696 -0.24 -33.61 -10.30
N ALA A 697 -0.88 -32.45 -10.07
CA ALA A 697 -1.86 -32.22 -9.01
C ALA A 697 -3.20 -32.98 -9.19
N GLY A 698 -3.51 -33.40 -10.42
CA GLY A 698 -4.87 -33.76 -10.85
C GLY A 698 -5.69 -32.54 -11.26
N PRO A 699 -6.86 -32.73 -11.88
CA PRO A 699 -7.71 -31.62 -12.33
C PRO A 699 -8.38 -30.91 -11.14
N LEU A 700 -8.01 -29.65 -10.89
CA LEU A 700 -8.54 -28.87 -9.77
C LEU A 700 -10.03 -28.56 -9.91
N SER A 701 -10.58 -28.58 -11.12
CA SER A 701 -12.02 -28.45 -11.36
C SER A 701 -12.85 -29.62 -10.81
N GLN A 702 -12.20 -30.75 -10.52
CA GLN A 702 -12.83 -31.94 -9.95
C GLN A 702 -12.67 -32.03 -8.43
N VAL A 703 -11.90 -31.13 -7.81
CA VAL A 703 -11.70 -31.10 -6.37
C VAL A 703 -12.67 -30.12 -5.75
N ARG A 704 -13.63 -30.62 -4.98
CA ARG A 704 -14.62 -29.78 -4.29
C ARG A 704 -14.08 -29.30 -2.96
N VAL A 705 -14.41 -28.07 -2.54
CA VAL A 705 -14.02 -27.53 -1.23
C VAL A 705 -14.52 -28.44 -0.10
N GLY A 706 -15.79 -28.86 -0.18
CA GLY A 706 -16.38 -29.79 0.77
C GLY A 706 -15.71 -31.17 0.76
N GLU A 707 -15.21 -31.66 -0.39
CA GLU A 707 -14.41 -32.89 -0.42
C GLU A 707 -13.09 -32.69 0.31
N LEU A 708 -12.42 -31.55 0.14
CA LEU A 708 -11.12 -31.29 0.74
C LEU A 708 -11.21 -31.16 2.27
N PHE A 709 -12.23 -30.49 2.79
CA PHE A 709 -12.34 -30.18 4.23
C PHE A 709 -13.26 -31.12 5.01
N ALA A 710 -14.11 -31.94 4.38
CA ALA A 710 -14.91 -32.92 5.13
C ALA A 710 -14.02 -34.08 5.67
N PRO A 711 -14.27 -34.58 6.89
CA PRO A 711 -13.66 -35.80 7.38
C PRO A 711 -14.09 -37.03 6.56
#